data_AF-A0A8H8R8F0-F1
#
_entry.id   AF-A0A8H8R8F0-F1
#
_cell.length_a   1.000
_cell.length_b   1.000
_cell.length_c   1.000
_cell.angle_alpha   90.00
_cell.angle_beta   90.00
_cell.angle_gamma   90.00
#
_symmetry.space_group_name_H-M   'P 1'
#
loop_
_entity.id
_entity.type
_entity.pdbx_description
1 polymer ?
#
loop_
_entity_poly.entity_id
_entity_poly.type
_entity_poly.pdbx_seq_one_letter_code
_entity_poly.pdbx_strand_id
1 'polypeptide(L)'
;MEALSPRDTNAPIRNKQAAQKPKAPAGRPIQKEKDHPPPPPEEVQEPPSSDRKDGAIYRTGRLLGRGGFAICYEARLSGTKQTYALKIVKSHMPQKKMEQKFQTELQIHSKMNHPNIVRFHRAFAYDKCTYLVLELCPNGSLMDMVKKRKFITEPEVRFWAVQMAGAIKYMHAKGIIHRDLKMGNIFLDKDMNVKVGDFGLAALFMSGKDWSSCRRTTLCGTPNYIAPEILSKDKQGHDHAVDIWSLGIIIFAMLTGKPPFQSTTADEIYRRAREREYDWPKLNTSENFISQETKDLVSDMLQAPEERPDPDTIVQHPFFTCGWMPQSSEMTPDLREMAPAGEQFLSIGVRAGKSNIYLRNLKKLAAQCDVGPWNPPKSHTTTYREVAAEEKAGLTPAVPLPDGVVYRPFAEWVKEQSQLVVDDEDDFEGSSVAPKSKPVEQLRLPASRPATQSYAAQQRARPGASNLSQAVRAGRTRQPSGQSSKSAVESSLGPAINIPTRNKSRKDEERVSEEVADVEDRLANDLMNQLKKPVVEKKSKEVQMIDLTVEKPASIFSPREKLELLPNTKPDHVLKGLQRLQAELERALNSRSMALESRRTAPHPTIVVKWVDYTNKFGLGYILSNGSVGCIFRGTPVDPADDSKGRLPPSCIVVRDAERHLQNRGNPAYVDRHQIVPISGPKIEFYENGGERGISRGKVSAQNYKITVKDGESGKLSRGVDECDDRKREKIVLWKKFANYMTAFGRDQEYPYETLAIAPPEDQTEATVGRDVITFYQRWGDVGCWGFSDGHFQFNFPDHTKIVISADGVWCDFYHLPLEAAQDLSSKGTIPAQALDDRQHLSYPLQTLLNFLVKPSRSGKSTIRKRPEIDPMMQGIPVANDFRKKIEFIRDIVKEWVSNGGIGNSNMEPNGRLKWLGCRETVNVKVPYKHVWVTVGSRNNDDRRVAWFNPRKPEANIPDIVV
;
A
#
# COMPACT_ATOMS: atom_id res chain seq x y z
N MET A 1 -25.87 -13.74 33.37
CA MET A 1 -25.76 -14.87 32.42
C MET A 1 -26.82 -14.65 31.36
N GLU A 2 -26.60 -14.84 30.06
CA GLU A 2 -25.39 -15.00 29.25
C GLU A 2 -25.79 -14.65 27.79
N ALA A 3 -24.99 -14.94 26.76
CA ALA A 3 -25.35 -14.58 25.38
C ALA A 3 -26.59 -15.34 24.87
N LEU A 4 -27.48 -14.67 24.13
CA LEU A 4 -28.70 -15.26 23.57
C LEU A 4 -28.41 -16.22 22.40
N SER A 5 -28.14 -17.47 22.74
CA SER A 5 -28.44 -18.65 21.91
C SER A 5 -29.89 -19.08 22.22
N PRO A 6 -30.69 -19.55 21.23
CA PRO A 6 -32.10 -19.84 21.45
C PRO A 6 -32.34 -21.17 22.19
N ARG A 7 -33.41 -21.21 23.00
CA ARG A 7 -34.22 -22.40 23.28
C ARG A 7 -35.67 -22.01 23.55
N ASP A 8 -36.56 -22.92 23.16
CA ASP A 8 -37.97 -22.66 22.91
C ASP A 8 -38.87 -22.95 24.13
N THR A 9 -40.11 -22.48 24.06
CA THR A 9 -41.15 -22.75 25.06
C THR A 9 -42.41 -23.30 24.38
N ASN A 10 -42.66 -24.62 24.50
CA ASN A 10 -43.94 -25.16 25.00
C ASN A 10 -44.01 -26.71 25.00
N ALA A 11 -44.03 -27.28 26.21
CA ALA A 11 -44.67 -28.57 26.60
C ALA A 11 -44.16 -29.90 25.98
N PRO A 12 -44.52 -31.09 26.56
CA PRO A 12 -45.26 -31.34 27.81
C PRO A 12 -44.45 -32.12 28.89
N ILE A 13 -45.10 -32.39 30.03
CA ILE A 13 -44.54 -33.01 31.25
C ILE A 13 -44.47 -34.55 31.13
N ARG A 14 -43.42 -35.18 31.69
CA ARG A 14 -43.50 -36.59 32.14
C ARG A 14 -42.60 -36.88 33.36
N ASN A 15 -43.20 -37.28 34.48
CA ASN A 15 -42.48 -37.72 35.68
C ASN A 15 -41.97 -39.15 35.56
N LYS A 16 -40.76 -39.44 36.09
CA LYS A 16 -40.51 -40.66 36.89
C LYS A 16 -39.27 -40.59 37.79
N GLN A 17 -39.36 -41.35 38.87
CA GLN A 17 -38.60 -41.34 40.14
C GLN A 17 -37.06 -41.44 40.09
N ALA A 18 -36.46 -41.18 41.25
CA ALA A 18 -35.03 -41.01 41.47
C ALA A 18 -34.22 -42.32 41.66
N ALA A 19 -32.90 -42.19 41.49
CA ALA A 19 -31.89 -43.00 42.17
C ALA A 19 -30.73 -42.09 42.62
N GLN A 20 -30.28 -42.21 43.87
CA GLN A 20 -29.19 -41.39 44.41
C GLN A 20 -27.86 -42.15 44.39
N LYS A 21 -26.79 -41.49 43.93
CA LYS A 21 -25.39 -41.77 44.31
C LYS A 21 -24.63 -40.44 44.47
N PRO A 22 -23.64 -40.36 45.37
CA PRO A 22 -23.12 -39.08 45.86
C PRO A 22 -22.27 -38.33 44.83
N LYS A 23 -22.45 -37.00 44.76
CA LYS A 23 -21.54 -36.11 44.04
C LYS A 23 -20.46 -35.58 44.99
N ALA A 24 -19.20 -35.69 44.57
CA ALA A 24 -18.12 -34.86 45.08
C ALA A 24 -18.42 -33.36 44.84
N PRO A 25 -17.88 -32.42 45.64
CA PRO A 25 -18.21 -31.01 45.54
C PRO A 25 -17.79 -30.43 44.18
N ALA A 26 -18.78 -30.16 43.32
CA ALA A 26 -18.56 -29.45 42.08
C ALA A 26 -18.25 -27.98 42.39
N GLY A 27 -16.97 -27.61 42.30
CA GLY A 27 -16.53 -26.21 42.41
C GLY A 27 -17.28 -25.36 41.38
N ARG A 28 -17.82 -24.21 41.82
CA ARG A 28 -18.48 -23.26 40.91
C ARG A 28 -17.48 -22.86 39.81
N PRO A 29 -17.86 -22.89 38.52
CA PRO A 29 -17.00 -22.37 37.48
C PRO A 29 -16.80 -20.88 37.73
N ILE A 30 -15.56 -20.47 38.03
CA ILE A 30 -15.21 -19.07 38.20
C ILE A 30 -15.32 -18.40 36.83
N GLN A 31 -16.44 -17.73 36.59
CA GLN A 31 -16.53 -16.75 35.52
C GLN A 31 -15.42 -15.72 35.76
N LYS A 32 -14.45 -15.66 34.84
CA LYS A 32 -13.40 -14.64 34.88
C LYS A 32 -14.06 -13.29 34.63
N GLU A 33 -14.33 -12.55 35.70
CA GLU A 33 -14.74 -11.16 35.59
C GLU A 33 -13.72 -10.40 34.76
N LYS A 34 -14.22 -9.52 33.89
CA LYS A 34 -13.35 -8.66 33.08
C LYS A 34 -12.74 -7.63 34.00
N ASP A 35 -11.43 -7.44 33.90
CA ASP A 35 -10.64 -6.59 34.80
C ASP A 35 -10.88 -5.09 34.52
N HIS A 36 -12.05 -4.60 34.92
CA HIS A 36 -12.44 -3.20 34.82
C HIS A 36 -11.70 -2.34 35.86
N PRO A 37 -11.50 -1.03 35.60
CA PRO A 37 -11.10 -0.09 36.65
C PRO A 37 -12.17 -0.02 37.78
N PRO A 38 -11.78 0.44 38.99
CA PRO A 38 -12.73 0.72 40.05
C PRO A 38 -13.69 1.86 39.64
N PRO A 39 -14.85 1.99 40.30
CA PRO A 39 -15.68 3.19 40.17
C PRO A 39 -14.87 4.46 40.49
N PRO A 40 -15.07 5.56 39.76
CA PRO A 40 -14.48 6.86 40.11
C PRO A 40 -15.04 7.39 41.45
N PRO A 41 -14.28 8.24 42.16
CA PRO A 41 -14.80 9.01 43.28
C PRO A 41 -15.84 10.05 42.83
N GLU A 42 -16.55 10.63 43.80
CA GLU A 42 -17.59 11.64 43.56
C GLU A 42 -17.05 12.90 42.88
N GLU A 43 -15.82 13.31 43.21
CA GLU A 43 -15.10 14.40 42.55
C GLU A 43 -13.78 13.89 41.95
N VAL A 44 -13.61 14.15 40.65
CA VAL A 44 -12.43 13.80 39.85
C VAL A 44 -11.72 15.08 39.43
N GLN A 45 -10.45 15.22 39.80
CA GLN A 45 -9.67 16.42 39.51
C GLN A 45 -8.91 16.29 38.18
N GLU A 46 -9.14 17.22 37.26
CA GLU A 46 -8.29 17.50 36.12
C GLU A 46 -7.12 18.41 36.57
N PRO A 47 -5.86 18.09 36.26
CA PRO A 47 -4.73 18.95 36.57
C PRO A 47 -4.73 20.24 35.72
N PRO A 48 -3.97 21.28 36.11
CA PRO A 48 -3.84 22.51 35.32
C PRO A 48 -3.48 22.32 33.84
N SER A 49 -4.04 23.18 32.99
CA SER A 49 -3.75 23.30 31.56
C SER A 49 -3.64 24.78 31.14
N SER A 50 -3.20 25.07 29.90
CA SER A 50 -3.14 26.45 29.39
C SER A 50 -4.53 27.12 29.34
N ASP A 51 -5.59 26.35 29.06
CA ASP A 51 -6.98 26.81 29.09
C ASP A 51 -7.63 26.79 30.48
N ARG A 52 -7.00 26.16 31.48
CA ARG A 52 -7.51 26.00 32.86
C ARG A 52 -6.35 26.06 33.86
N LYS A 53 -5.90 27.26 34.20
CA LYS A 53 -4.73 27.49 35.09
C LYS A 53 -4.88 26.84 36.47
N ASP A 54 -6.10 26.76 36.98
CA ASP A 54 -6.43 26.16 38.29
C ASP A 54 -6.88 24.67 38.19
N GLY A 55 -6.81 24.08 37.00
CA GLY A 55 -7.37 22.75 36.70
C GLY A 55 -8.89 22.75 36.61
N ALA A 56 -9.52 21.60 36.87
CA ALA A 56 -10.98 21.50 36.97
C ALA A 56 -11.43 20.36 37.91
N ILE A 57 -12.68 20.44 38.38
CA ILE A 57 -13.32 19.38 39.15
C ILE A 57 -14.54 18.87 38.38
N TYR A 58 -14.56 17.57 38.12
CA TYR A 58 -15.69 16.85 37.53
C TYR A 58 -16.45 16.10 38.62
N ARG A 59 -17.71 16.46 38.83
CA ARG A 59 -18.63 15.72 39.71
C ARG A 59 -19.19 14.51 38.97
N THR A 60 -18.83 13.31 39.42
CA THR A 60 -19.31 12.04 38.91
C THR A 60 -20.80 11.87 39.20
N GLY A 61 -21.57 11.49 38.18
CA GLY A 61 -22.98 11.12 38.28
C GLY A 61 -23.18 9.60 38.13
N ARG A 62 -24.25 9.21 37.43
CA ARG A 62 -24.60 7.79 37.21
C ARG A 62 -23.63 7.07 36.27
N LEU A 63 -23.51 5.75 36.45
CA LEU A 63 -22.90 4.85 35.49
C LEU A 63 -23.71 4.85 34.17
N LEU A 64 -23.07 5.16 33.05
CA LEU A 64 -23.63 5.07 31.70
C LEU A 64 -23.46 3.66 31.10
N GLY A 65 -22.35 2.97 31.42
CA GLY A 65 -22.13 1.61 30.94
C GLY A 65 -20.74 1.04 31.26
N ARG A 66 -20.55 -0.25 30.93
CA ARG A 66 -19.25 -0.96 31.03
C ARG A 66 -18.94 -1.58 29.67
N GLY A 67 -17.79 -1.25 29.08
CA GLY A 67 -17.47 -1.59 27.69
C GLY A 67 -16.01 -2.00 27.51
N GLY A 68 -15.77 -3.22 27.04
CA GLY A 68 -14.41 -3.75 26.84
C GLY A 68 -13.62 -3.81 28.16
N PHE A 69 -12.65 -2.91 28.30
CA PHE A 69 -11.79 -2.71 29.48
C PHE A 69 -12.05 -1.35 30.16
N ALA A 70 -13.08 -0.63 29.73
CA ALA A 70 -13.48 0.69 30.23
C ALA A 70 -14.79 0.65 31.03
N ILE A 71 -15.01 1.68 31.83
CA ILE A 71 -16.32 2.04 32.41
C ILE A 71 -16.64 3.49 32.02
N CYS A 72 -17.91 3.81 31.77
CA CYS A 72 -18.34 5.14 31.37
C CYS A 72 -19.31 5.70 32.41
N TYR A 73 -19.04 6.92 32.89
CA TYR A 73 -19.88 7.64 33.85
C TYR A 73 -20.33 8.98 33.26
N GLU A 74 -21.51 9.43 33.66
CA GLU A 74 -21.92 10.82 33.48
C GLU A 74 -21.10 11.69 34.43
N ALA A 75 -20.72 12.89 34.02
CA ALA A 75 -20.11 13.86 34.94
C ALA A 75 -20.50 15.30 34.59
N ARG A 76 -20.51 16.15 35.61
CA ARG A 76 -20.75 17.60 35.49
C ARG A 76 -19.51 18.38 35.86
N LEU A 77 -19.11 19.32 35.01
CA LEU A 77 -17.99 20.22 35.28
C LEU A 77 -18.41 21.26 36.32
N SER A 78 -17.75 21.27 37.48
CA SER A 78 -18.03 22.18 38.60
C SER A 78 -17.94 23.65 38.17
N GLY A 79 -18.73 24.51 38.83
CA GLY A 79 -18.93 25.90 38.42
C GLY A 79 -19.78 26.10 37.15
N THR A 80 -20.07 25.05 36.37
CA THR A 80 -20.78 25.17 35.08
C THR A 80 -22.11 24.40 35.03
N LYS A 81 -22.81 24.54 33.90
CA LYS A 81 -23.93 23.67 33.48
C LYS A 81 -23.52 22.59 32.47
N GLN A 82 -22.23 22.43 32.17
CA GLN A 82 -21.73 21.49 31.16
C GLN A 82 -21.61 20.07 31.72
N THR A 83 -22.08 19.10 30.94
CA THR A 83 -22.10 17.67 31.27
C THR A 83 -21.39 16.85 30.18
N TYR A 84 -20.72 15.79 30.61
CA TYR A 84 -19.80 14.99 29.80
C TYR A 84 -19.97 13.50 30.11
N ALA A 85 -19.48 12.65 29.20
CA ALA A 85 -19.21 11.25 29.48
C ALA A 85 -17.72 11.08 29.82
N LEU A 86 -17.42 10.58 31.02
CA LEU A 86 -16.07 10.15 31.40
C LEU A 86 -15.90 8.68 31.04
N LYS A 87 -15.12 8.38 29.99
CA LYS A 87 -14.66 7.01 29.68
C LYS A 87 -13.36 6.75 30.45
N ILE A 88 -13.39 5.81 31.39
CA ILE A 88 -12.34 5.55 32.38
C ILE A 88 -11.71 4.20 32.08
N VAL A 89 -10.38 4.14 32.04
CA VAL A 89 -9.58 2.92 31.90
C VAL A 89 -8.46 2.88 32.94
N LYS A 90 -7.94 1.70 33.30
CA LYS A 90 -6.72 1.61 34.10
C LYS A 90 -5.53 2.18 33.30
N SER A 91 -4.73 3.07 33.89
CA SER A 91 -3.58 3.68 33.19
C SER A 91 -2.50 2.65 32.88
N HIS A 92 -2.21 1.76 33.84
CA HIS A 92 -1.38 0.59 33.61
C HIS A 92 -2.24 -0.58 33.13
N MET A 93 -2.01 -1.06 31.90
CA MET A 93 -2.76 -2.17 31.30
C MET A 93 -1.90 -3.44 31.27
N PRO A 94 -2.37 -4.58 31.82
CA PRO A 94 -1.55 -5.80 31.95
C PRO A 94 -1.24 -6.51 30.62
N GLN A 95 -1.70 -5.97 29.48
CA GLN A 95 -1.33 -6.44 28.15
C GLN A 95 -0.99 -5.26 27.23
N LYS A 96 0.23 -5.25 26.70
CA LYS A 96 0.72 -4.29 25.69
C LYS A 96 -0.17 -4.18 24.43
N LYS A 97 -0.97 -5.21 24.14
CA LYS A 97 -1.97 -5.19 23.05
C LYS A 97 -3.22 -4.33 23.39
N MET A 98 -3.59 -4.21 24.65
CA MET A 98 -4.69 -3.33 25.11
C MET A 98 -4.20 -1.89 25.21
N GLU A 99 -3.02 -1.67 25.79
CA GLU A 99 -2.29 -0.39 25.81
C GLU A 99 -2.20 0.24 24.40
N GLN A 100 -1.73 -0.53 23.41
CA GLN A 100 -1.67 -0.08 22.01
C GLN A 100 -3.06 0.17 21.38
N LYS A 101 -4.13 -0.52 21.79
CA LYS A 101 -5.50 -0.20 21.34
C LYS A 101 -5.94 1.14 21.89
N PHE A 102 -5.76 1.38 23.19
CA PHE A 102 -6.10 2.63 23.84
C PHE A 102 -5.29 3.81 23.30
N GLN A 103 -3.98 3.63 23.05
CA GLN A 103 -3.18 4.64 22.35
C GLN A 103 -3.68 4.89 20.91
N THR A 104 -4.17 3.86 20.21
CA THR A 104 -4.82 4.03 18.89
C THR A 104 -6.06 4.90 19.00
N GLU A 105 -6.94 4.57 19.95
CA GLU A 105 -8.22 5.25 20.17
C GLU A 105 -7.98 6.73 20.49
N LEU A 106 -7.11 7.02 21.47
CA LEU A 106 -6.77 8.37 21.89
C LEU A 106 -6.19 9.20 20.72
N GLN A 107 -5.33 8.59 19.89
CA GLN A 107 -4.70 9.24 18.74
C GLN A 107 -5.67 9.55 17.59
N ILE A 108 -6.61 8.65 17.30
CA ILE A 108 -7.59 8.85 16.22
C ILE A 108 -8.71 9.79 16.69
N HIS A 109 -9.31 9.52 17.85
CA HIS A 109 -10.52 10.20 18.32
C HIS A 109 -10.28 11.70 18.62
N SER A 110 -9.13 12.04 19.22
CA SER A 110 -8.73 13.44 19.46
C SER A 110 -8.48 14.29 18.21
N LYS A 111 -8.51 13.68 17.02
CA LYS A 111 -8.35 14.34 15.72
C LYS A 111 -9.65 14.33 14.89
N MET A 112 -10.75 13.80 15.43
CA MET A 112 -12.07 13.84 14.80
C MET A 112 -12.87 15.06 15.28
N ASN A 113 -13.51 15.77 14.34
CA ASN A 113 -14.34 16.95 14.60
C ASN A 113 -15.40 17.05 13.47
N HIS A 114 -16.48 16.31 13.63
CA HIS A 114 -17.62 16.23 12.69
C HIS A 114 -18.91 16.16 13.51
N PRO A 115 -20.03 16.80 13.09
CA PRO A 115 -21.26 16.86 13.88
C PRO A 115 -21.82 15.49 14.28
N ASN A 116 -21.58 14.44 13.48
CA ASN A 116 -22.07 13.08 13.70
C ASN A 116 -21.01 12.11 14.23
N ILE A 117 -19.94 12.63 14.84
CA ILE A 117 -18.95 11.86 15.62
C ILE A 117 -18.95 12.41 17.05
N VAL A 118 -18.92 11.53 18.06
CA VAL A 118 -18.81 11.91 19.48
C VAL A 118 -17.59 12.83 19.67
N ARG A 119 -17.76 14.07 20.13
CA ARG A 119 -16.63 14.97 20.33
C ARG A 119 -15.71 14.47 21.45
N PHE A 120 -14.41 14.40 21.16
CA PHE A 120 -13.35 14.29 22.15
C PHE A 120 -13.00 15.68 22.70
N HIS A 121 -12.95 15.86 24.03
CA HIS A 121 -12.58 17.14 24.64
C HIS A 121 -11.17 17.14 25.23
N ARG A 122 -10.80 16.12 26.02
CA ARG A 122 -9.47 15.97 26.64
C ARG A 122 -9.29 14.61 27.30
N ALA A 123 -8.06 14.27 27.65
CA ALA A 123 -7.73 13.13 28.50
C ALA A 123 -6.63 13.46 29.52
N PHE A 124 -6.72 12.89 30.71
CA PHE A 124 -5.74 13.06 31.79
C PHE A 124 -5.62 11.80 32.67
N ALA A 125 -4.56 11.72 33.47
CA ALA A 125 -4.38 10.68 34.49
C ALA A 125 -4.87 11.17 35.86
N TYR A 126 -5.57 10.31 36.60
CA TYR A 126 -6.05 10.55 37.96
C TYR A 126 -6.27 9.20 38.68
N ASP A 127 -5.80 9.08 39.92
CA ASP A 127 -5.74 7.83 40.72
C ASP A 127 -5.57 6.53 39.90
N LYS A 128 -4.40 6.39 39.26
CA LYS A 128 -3.98 5.20 38.48
C LYS A 128 -4.91 4.84 37.30
N CYS A 129 -5.85 5.71 36.96
CA CYS A 129 -6.80 5.57 35.87
C CYS A 129 -6.67 6.75 34.88
N THR A 130 -6.88 6.47 33.60
CA THR A 130 -6.89 7.49 32.55
C THR A 130 -8.34 7.82 32.22
N TYR A 131 -8.69 9.10 32.35
CA TYR A 131 -10.02 9.65 32.12
C TYR A 131 -10.06 10.31 30.75
N LEU A 132 -11.00 9.91 29.90
CA LEU A 132 -11.34 10.57 28.63
C LEU A 132 -12.64 11.35 28.81
N VAL A 133 -12.58 12.66 28.61
CA VAL A 133 -13.74 13.57 28.62
C VAL A 133 -14.33 13.62 27.22
N LEU A 134 -15.53 13.07 27.06
CA LEU A 134 -16.25 12.95 25.80
C LEU A 134 -17.62 13.65 25.85
N GLU A 135 -18.16 13.98 24.69
CA GLU A 135 -19.54 14.47 24.51
C GLU A 135 -20.56 13.51 25.12
N LEU A 136 -21.45 14.02 25.99
CA LEU A 136 -22.53 13.23 26.57
C LEU A 136 -23.66 13.05 25.57
N CYS A 137 -23.98 11.78 25.26
CA CYS A 137 -25.11 11.39 24.42
C CYS A 137 -26.25 10.86 25.32
N PRO A 138 -27.19 11.71 25.78
CA PRO A 138 -28.13 11.35 26.86
C PRO A 138 -29.19 10.32 26.44
N ASN A 139 -29.46 10.17 25.14
CA ASN A 139 -30.49 9.28 24.62
C ASN A 139 -29.98 7.84 24.38
N GLY A 140 -28.76 7.51 24.80
CA GLY A 140 -28.19 6.16 24.73
C GLY A 140 -27.66 5.82 23.33
N SER A 141 -27.80 4.57 22.90
CA SER A 141 -27.42 4.12 21.55
C SER A 141 -28.61 3.64 20.72
N LEU A 142 -28.45 3.61 19.39
CA LEU A 142 -29.46 3.02 18.48
C LEU A 142 -29.83 1.59 18.91
N MET A 143 -28.87 0.82 19.43
CA MET A 143 -29.11 -0.55 19.92
C MET A 143 -30.06 -0.59 21.13
N ASP A 144 -30.10 0.45 21.95
CA ASP A 144 -30.99 0.49 23.12
C ASP A 144 -32.41 0.88 22.73
N MET A 145 -32.54 1.82 21.79
CA MET A 145 -33.82 2.18 21.15
C MET A 145 -34.42 0.98 20.38
N VAL A 146 -33.62 0.29 19.56
CA VAL A 146 -34.07 -0.90 18.80
C VAL A 146 -34.48 -2.05 19.72
N LYS A 147 -33.74 -2.33 20.82
CA LYS A 147 -34.17 -3.33 21.84
C LYS A 147 -35.56 -3.02 22.39
N LYS A 148 -35.87 -1.73 22.62
CA LYS A 148 -37.12 -1.28 23.24
C LYS A 148 -38.27 -1.30 22.23
N ARG A 149 -38.12 -0.59 21.11
CA ARG A 149 -39.14 -0.44 20.05
C ARG A 149 -39.29 -1.64 19.11
N LYS A 150 -38.37 -2.60 19.13
CA LYS A 150 -38.23 -3.74 18.20
C LYS A 150 -37.85 -3.35 16.77
N PHE A 151 -38.47 -2.32 16.21
CA PHE A 151 -38.16 -1.79 14.89
C PHE A 151 -38.24 -0.25 14.83
N ILE A 152 -37.66 0.30 13.78
CA ILE A 152 -37.62 1.72 13.44
C ILE A 152 -38.33 1.93 12.10
N THR A 153 -39.06 3.03 11.95
CA THR A 153 -39.77 3.34 10.69
C THR A 153 -38.80 3.88 9.65
N GLU A 154 -39.05 3.64 8.37
CA GLU A 154 -38.15 4.10 7.29
C GLU A 154 -37.81 5.60 7.30
N PRO A 155 -38.74 6.54 7.62
CA PRO A 155 -38.41 7.97 7.70
C PRO A 155 -37.32 8.30 8.73
N GLU A 156 -37.34 7.62 9.87
CA GLU A 156 -36.32 7.76 10.92
C GLU A 156 -34.99 7.13 10.47
N VAL A 157 -35.06 5.97 9.80
CA VAL A 157 -33.89 5.34 9.15
C VAL A 157 -33.27 6.25 8.10
N ARG A 158 -34.06 6.96 7.27
CA ARG A 158 -33.57 7.95 6.30
C ARG A 158 -32.78 9.05 7.00
N PHE A 159 -33.34 9.64 8.06
CA PHE A 159 -32.69 10.71 8.82
C PHE A 159 -31.35 10.26 9.41
N TRP A 160 -31.31 9.13 10.13
CA TRP A 160 -30.08 8.64 10.75
C TRP A 160 -29.06 8.06 9.76
N ALA A 161 -29.49 7.47 8.63
CA ALA A 161 -28.58 6.93 7.62
C ALA A 161 -27.80 8.03 6.87
N VAL A 162 -28.42 9.18 6.54
CA VAL A 162 -27.70 10.33 5.97
C VAL A 162 -26.60 10.83 6.93
N GLN A 163 -26.93 10.90 8.22
CA GLN A 163 -25.98 11.32 9.25
C GLN A 163 -24.82 10.32 9.44
N MET A 164 -25.10 9.02 9.42
CA MET A 164 -24.06 7.97 9.45
C MET A 164 -23.18 8.00 8.19
N ALA A 165 -23.76 8.19 7.01
CA ALA A 165 -23.01 8.31 5.76
C ALA A 165 -22.04 9.51 5.79
N GLY A 166 -22.47 10.66 6.32
CA GLY A 166 -21.59 11.83 6.53
C GLY A 166 -20.43 11.56 7.49
N ALA A 167 -20.68 10.88 8.61
CA ALA A 167 -19.61 10.49 9.54
C ALA A 167 -18.62 9.52 8.88
N ILE A 168 -19.09 8.54 8.10
CA ILE A 168 -18.26 7.58 7.36
C ILE A 168 -17.40 8.31 6.32
N LYS A 169 -18.00 9.20 5.51
CA LYS A 169 -17.28 10.04 4.54
C LYS A 169 -16.16 10.85 5.19
N TYR A 170 -16.46 11.53 6.30
CA TYR A 170 -15.46 12.32 7.04
C TYR A 170 -14.30 11.46 7.56
N MET A 171 -14.60 10.28 8.13
CA MET A 171 -13.56 9.33 8.55
C MET A 171 -12.69 8.90 7.36
N HIS A 172 -13.31 8.46 6.26
CA HIS A 172 -12.61 7.96 5.08
C HIS A 172 -11.74 9.06 4.43
N ALA A 173 -12.26 10.28 4.30
CA ALA A 173 -11.51 11.44 3.80
C ALA A 173 -10.30 11.81 4.69
N LYS A 174 -10.43 11.66 6.01
CA LYS A 174 -9.30 11.80 6.96
C LYS A 174 -8.36 10.59 7.01
N GLY A 175 -8.60 9.56 6.21
CA GLY A 175 -7.82 8.33 6.23
C GLY A 175 -8.01 7.54 7.52
N ILE A 176 -9.25 7.38 7.96
CA ILE A 176 -9.68 6.51 9.07
C ILE A 176 -10.68 5.49 8.53
N ILE A 177 -10.60 4.26 9.05
CA ILE A 177 -11.60 3.21 8.86
C ILE A 177 -12.02 2.73 10.25
N HIS A 178 -13.32 2.63 10.51
CA HIS A 178 -13.86 2.38 11.85
C HIS A 178 -13.84 0.88 12.25
N ARG A 179 -14.17 -0.03 11.32
CA ARG A 179 -14.07 -1.50 11.43
C ARG A 179 -14.96 -2.20 12.47
N ASP A 180 -15.60 -1.47 13.37
CA ASP A 180 -16.59 -2.00 14.33
C ASP A 180 -17.79 -1.04 14.46
N LEU A 181 -18.31 -0.59 13.31
CA LEU A 181 -19.62 0.09 13.25
C LEU A 181 -20.72 -0.93 13.56
N LYS A 182 -21.55 -0.58 14.54
CA LYS A 182 -22.70 -1.37 15.00
C LYS A 182 -23.62 -0.44 15.79
N MET A 183 -24.91 -0.78 15.90
CA MET A 183 -25.90 0.06 16.60
C MET A 183 -25.54 0.41 18.06
N GLY A 184 -24.66 -0.36 18.72
CA GLY A 184 -24.16 -0.05 20.07
C GLY A 184 -23.03 0.98 20.15
N ASN A 185 -22.43 1.34 19.00
CA ASN A 185 -21.39 2.36 18.85
C ASN A 185 -21.92 3.62 18.13
N ILE A 186 -23.22 3.65 17.82
CA ILE A 186 -23.93 4.82 17.29
C ILE A 186 -24.81 5.37 18.41
N PHE A 187 -24.37 6.47 19.01
CA PHE A 187 -25.04 7.12 20.13
C PHE A 187 -26.03 8.19 19.67
N LEU A 188 -26.98 8.57 20.52
CA LEU A 188 -27.98 9.61 20.24
C LEU A 188 -27.77 10.82 21.15
N ASP A 189 -27.57 11.99 20.55
CA ASP A 189 -27.43 13.25 21.29
C ASP A 189 -28.79 13.77 21.81
N LYS A 190 -28.75 14.92 22.50
CA LYS A 190 -29.94 15.56 23.10
C LYS A 190 -31.03 15.92 22.07
N ASP A 191 -30.65 16.13 20.81
CA ASP A 191 -31.51 16.53 19.70
C ASP A 191 -31.72 15.35 18.72
N MET A 192 -31.52 14.11 19.20
CA MET A 192 -31.68 12.83 18.50
C MET A 192 -30.84 12.65 17.22
N ASN A 193 -29.71 13.36 17.09
CA ASN A 193 -28.75 13.11 16.02
C ASN A 193 -27.81 11.96 16.41
N VAL A 194 -27.36 11.19 15.42
CA VAL A 194 -26.38 10.14 15.64
C VAL A 194 -24.98 10.71 15.88
N LYS A 195 -24.24 10.03 16.76
CA LYS A 195 -22.83 10.27 17.09
C LYS A 195 -22.08 8.94 17.02
N VAL A 196 -21.22 8.76 16.03
CA VAL A 196 -20.31 7.59 15.94
C VAL A 196 -19.25 7.68 17.03
N GLY A 197 -18.97 6.57 17.72
CA GLY A 197 -17.94 6.49 18.76
C GLY A 197 -17.32 5.09 18.94
N ASP A 198 -16.42 4.98 19.92
CA ASP A 198 -15.58 3.81 20.23
C ASP A 198 -14.59 3.40 19.13
N PHE A 199 -13.64 4.30 18.84
CA PHE A 199 -12.53 4.10 17.90
C PHE A 199 -11.50 3.02 18.33
N GLY A 200 -11.79 2.19 19.34
CA GLY A 200 -10.88 1.20 19.92
C GLY A 200 -10.46 0.04 18.99
N LEU A 201 -11.08 -0.07 17.81
CA LEU A 201 -10.71 -0.98 16.72
C LEU A 201 -10.35 -0.27 15.41
N ALA A 202 -10.46 1.06 15.36
CA ALA A 202 -10.18 1.86 14.17
C ALA A 202 -8.71 1.77 13.73
N ALA A 203 -8.47 2.13 12.47
CA ALA A 203 -7.14 2.12 11.86
C ALA A 203 -6.90 3.38 11.02
N LEU A 204 -5.65 3.88 11.06
CA LEU A 204 -5.16 4.82 10.05
C LEU A 204 -5.10 4.10 8.68
N PHE A 205 -5.79 4.66 7.70
CA PHE A 205 -5.63 4.35 6.28
C PHE A 205 -4.50 5.22 5.71
N MET A 206 -3.47 4.58 5.16
CA MET A 206 -2.41 5.27 4.42
C MET A 206 -2.76 5.31 2.94
N SER A 207 -3.32 6.44 2.49
CA SER A 207 -3.56 6.67 1.06
C SER A 207 -2.23 6.85 0.32
N GLY A 208 -1.88 5.88 -0.52
CA GLY A 208 -0.65 5.85 -1.32
C GLY A 208 0.56 5.14 -0.68
N LYS A 209 1.30 4.39 -1.52
CA LYS A 209 2.62 3.73 -1.34
C LYS A 209 2.88 2.82 -0.11
N ASP A 210 2.50 3.17 1.11
CA ASP A 210 2.93 2.47 2.34
C ASP A 210 2.04 1.28 2.78
N TRP A 211 0.96 1.02 2.03
CA TRP A 211 -0.09 0.01 2.29
C TRP A 211 0.40 -1.36 2.78
N SER A 212 1.55 -1.82 2.29
CA SER A 212 2.08 -3.16 2.57
C SER A 212 2.61 -3.39 4.00
N SER A 213 2.75 -2.35 4.83
CA SER A 213 3.37 -2.44 6.16
C SER A 213 2.39 -2.41 7.33
N CYS A 214 1.19 -1.85 7.16
CA CYS A 214 0.31 -1.47 8.28
C CYS A 214 -1.04 -2.21 8.33
N ARG A 215 -1.26 -3.25 7.51
CA ARG A 215 -2.53 -4.00 7.50
C ARG A 215 -2.67 -4.86 8.76
N ARG A 216 -3.51 -4.42 9.71
CA ARG A 216 -3.99 -5.24 10.83
C ARG A 216 -4.88 -6.38 10.29
N THR A 217 -4.27 -7.51 9.92
CA THR A 217 -4.95 -8.78 9.57
C THR A 217 -5.52 -9.54 10.77
N THR A 218 -5.65 -8.88 11.92
CA THR A 218 -6.26 -9.48 13.12
C THR A 218 -7.77 -9.38 12.98
N LEU A 219 -8.44 -10.52 12.84
CA LEU A 219 -9.91 -10.63 12.90
C LEU A 219 -10.39 -9.94 14.19
N CYS A 220 -11.12 -8.84 14.02
CA CYS A 220 -11.53 -7.90 15.06
C CYS A 220 -12.79 -7.17 14.58
N GLY A 221 -13.78 -7.08 15.46
CA GLY A 221 -15.11 -6.55 15.16
C GLY A 221 -16.17 -7.42 15.83
N THR A 222 -17.44 -7.05 15.67
CA THR A 222 -18.59 -7.77 16.21
C THR A 222 -19.17 -8.69 15.12
N PRO A 223 -19.13 -10.05 15.22
CA PRO A 223 -19.32 -10.97 14.09
C PRO A 223 -20.50 -10.69 13.15
N ASN A 224 -21.68 -10.34 13.67
CA ASN A 224 -22.87 -10.02 12.89
C ASN A 224 -22.74 -8.78 11.96
N TYR A 225 -21.70 -7.96 12.13
CA TYR A 225 -21.45 -6.72 11.38
C TYR A 225 -20.15 -6.75 10.55
N ILE A 226 -19.39 -7.85 10.63
CA ILE A 226 -18.12 -8.01 9.91
C ILE A 226 -18.40 -8.29 8.44
N ALA A 227 -17.72 -7.55 7.55
CA ALA A 227 -17.78 -7.76 6.11
C ALA A 227 -16.99 -9.01 5.69
N PRO A 228 -17.45 -9.80 4.70
CA PRO A 228 -16.85 -11.10 4.36
C PRO A 228 -15.38 -11.01 3.98
N GLU A 229 -14.94 -9.91 3.34
CA GLU A 229 -13.55 -9.67 2.95
C GLU A 229 -12.58 -9.43 4.11
N ILE A 230 -13.06 -9.22 5.35
CA ILE A 230 -12.22 -9.20 6.57
C ILE A 230 -11.81 -10.64 6.96
N LEU A 231 -12.58 -11.65 6.53
CA LEU A 231 -12.43 -13.05 6.89
C LEU A 231 -11.58 -13.81 5.85
N SER A 232 -11.81 -13.52 4.57
CA SER A 232 -10.98 -13.97 3.46
C SER A 232 -9.54 -13.48 3.65
N LYS A 233 -8.54 -14.36 3.52
CA LYS A 233 -7.13 -14.05 3.83
C LYS A 233 -6.40 -13.37 2.66
N ASP A 234 -7.17 -12.76 1.78
CA ASP A 234 -6.75 -12.37 0.45
C ASP A 234 -6.14 -10.98 0.40
N LYS A 235 -5.25 -10.82 -0.58
CA LYS A 235 -4.20 -9.80 -0.56
C LYS A 235 -4.56 -8.55 -1.36
N GLN A 236 -5.82 -8.43 -1.75
CA GLN A 236 -6.41 -7.22 -2.33
C GLN A 236 -7.00 -6.37 -1.20
N GLY A 237 -6.99 -5.04 -1.38
CA GLY A 237 -7.15 -4.07 -0.30
C GLY A 237 -8.42 -3.25 -0.43
N HIS A 238 -9.48 -3.68 0.25
CA HIS A 238 -10.82 -3.09 0.15
C HIS A 238 -11.32 -2.53 1.49
N ASP A 239 -10.37 -2.19 2.37
CA ASP A 239 -10.63 -2.03 3.80
C ASP A 239 -11.58 -0.87 4.16
N HIS A 240 -11.93 0.07 3.27
CA HIS A 240 -12.89 1.16 3.57
C HIS A 240 -14.35 0.76 3.30
N ALA A 241 -14.61 -0.10 2.30
CA ALA A 241 -15.93 -0.62 1.97
C ALA A 241 -16.54 -1.50 3.08
N VAL A 242 -15.74 -1.89 4.09
CA VAL A 242 -16.20 -2.61 5.29
C VAL A 242 -17.16 -1.77 6.12
N ASP A 243 -16.92 -0.45 6.21
CA ASP A 243 -17.77 0.46 6.99
C ASP A 243 -19.12 0.68 6.27
N ILE A 244 -19.14 0.60 4.93
CA ILE A 244 -20.35 0.62 4.09
C ILE A 244 -21.17 -0.66 4.28
N TRP A 245 -20.52 -1.82 4.30
CA TRP A 245 -21.18 -3.09 4.65
C TRP A 245 -21.83 -3.01 6.03
N SER A 246 -21.09 -2.54 7.05
CA SER A 246 -21.65 -2.36 8.39
C SER A 246 -22.82 -1.36 8.44
N LEU A 247 -22.84 -0.31 7.59
CA LEU A 247 -24.00 0.58 7.42
C LEU A 247 -25.22 -0.17 6.85
N GLY A 248 -25.05 -1.02 5.83
CA GLY A 248 -26.10 -1.89 5.31
C GLY A 248 -26.68 -2.84 6.37
N ILE A 249 -25.81 -3.48 7.16
CA ILE A 249 -26.21 -4.31 8.32
C ILE A 249 -27.00 -3.48 9.35
N ILE A 250 -26.56 -2.25 9.66
CA ILE A 250 -27.24 -1.37 10.63
C ILE A 250 -28.63 -0.98 10.12
N ILE A 251 -28.77 -0.62 8.84
CA ILE A 251 -30.07 -0.25 8.24
C ILE A 251 -31.04 -1.44 8.29
N PHE A 252 -30.61 -2.63 7.86
CA PHE A 252 -31.42 -3.85 7.99
C PHE A 252 -31.83 -4.11 9.45
N ALA A 253 -30.90 -3.96 10.39
CA ALA A 253 -31.14 -4.27 11.81
C ALA A 253 -32.02 -3.23 12.54
N MET A 254 -32.06 -1.97 12.08
CA MET A 254 -33.03 -0.97 12.55
C MET A 254 -34.45 -1.31 12.10
N LEU A 255 -34.62 -1.75 10.85
CA LEU A 255 -35.92 -2.05 10.24
C LEU A 255 -36.55 -3.35 10.76
N THR A 256 -35.72 -4.34 11.11
CA THR A 256 -36.17 -5.72 11.46
C THR A 256 -35.87 -6.13 12.91
N GLY A 257 -35.13 -5.31 13.66
CA GLY A 257 -34.69 -5.59 15.02
C GLY A 257 -33.55 -6.61 15.16
N LYS A 258 -33.06 -7.19 14.05
CA LYS A 258 -32.05 -8.27 14.03
C LYS A 258 -31.07 -8.08 12.86
N PRO A 259 -29.80 -8.47 12.98
CA PRO A 259 -28.88 -8.45 11.83
C PRO A 259 -29.26 -9.57 10.82
N PRO A 260 -29.03 -9.38 9.50
CA PRO A 260 -29.52 -10.29 8.46
C PRO A 260 -28.90 -11.69 8.55
N PHE A 261 -27.60 -11.76 8.84
CA PHE A 261 -26.82 -13.01 8.85
C PHE A 261 -26.79 -13.71 10.22
N GLN A 262 -27.78 -13.48 11.10
CA GLN A 262 -27.76 -14.04 12.45
C GLN A 262 -27.77 -15.58 12.46
N SER A 263 -26.87 -16.19 13.24
CA SER A 263 -26.84 -17.62 13.54
C SER A 263 -26.20 -17.91 14.92
N THR A 264 -26.18 -19.17 15.34
CA THR A 264 -25.65 -19.64 16.63
C THR A 264 -24.13 -19.82 16.62
N THR A 265 -23.51 -20.08 15.46
CA THR A 265 -22.05 -20.21 15.30
C THR A 265 -21.50 -19.07 14.43
N ALA A 266 -20.26 -18.65 14.72
CA ALA A 266 -19.62 -17.58 13.96
C ALA A 266 -19.38 -17.99 12.49
N ASP A 267 -18.96 -19.23 12.25
CA ASP A 267 -18.67 -19.73 10.91
C ASP A 267 -19.92 -19.79 10.01
N GLU A 268 -21.10 -19.99 10.59
CA GLU A 268 -22.37 -19.94 9.87
C GLU A 268 -22.82 -18.51 9.57
N ILE A 269 -22.65 -17.56 10.51
CA ILE A 269 -22.80 -16.11 10.22
C ILE A 269 -21.90 -15.74 9.02
N TYR A 270 -20.67 -16.26 9.01
CA TYR A 270 -19.68 -16.02 7.95
C TYR A 270 -19.96 -16.79 6.65
N ARG A 271 -20.68 -17.91 6.68
CA ARG A 271 -21.20 -18.58 5.47
C ARG A 271 -22.28 -17.71 4.83
N ARG A 272 -23.35 -17.42 5.60
CA ARG A 272 -24.50 -16.64 5.14
C ARG A 272 -24.09 -15.25 4.64
N ALA A 273 -23.13 -14.59 5.30
CA ALA A 273 -22.56 -13.32 4.84
C ALA A 273 -21.78 -13.40 3.51
N ARG A 274 -21.08 -14.51 3.23
CA ARG A 274 -20.36 -14.69 1.94
C ARG A 274 -21.30 -15.06 0.80
N GLU A 275 -22.27 -15.92 1.09
CA GLU A 275 -23.28 -16.40 0.12
C GLU A 275 -24.45 -15.42 -0.04
N ARG A 276 -24.42 -14.28 0.69
CA ARG A 276 -25.46 -13.24 0.72
C ARG A 276 -26.84 -13.79 1.08
N GLU A 277 -26.88 -14.84 1.90
CA GLU A 277 -28.10 -15.56 2.30
C GLU A 277 -28.80 -14.86 3.47
N TYR A 278 -29.79 -14.02 3.17
CA TYR A 278 -30.65 -13.39 4.17
C TYR A 278 -32.07 -13.15 3.63
N ASP A 279 -33.06 -13.23 4.52
CA ASP A 279 -34.47 -13.03 4.19
C ASP A 279 -35.02 -11.75 4.79
N TRP A 280 -35.88 -11.05 4.04
CA TRP A 280 -36.70 -9.97 4.58
C TRP A 280 -37.95 -10.53 5.29
N PRO A 281 -38.36 -9.97 6.44
CA PRO A 281 -39.63 -10.32 7.06
C PRO A 281 -40.82 -10.15 6.10
N LYS A 282 -41.76 -11.10 6.15
CA LYS A 282 -42.98 -11.07 5.32
C LYS A 282 -44.02 -10.17 5.98
N LEU A 283 -44.92 -9.56 5.20
CA LEU A 283 -45.97 -8.66 5.73
C LEU A 283 -46.90 -9.34 6.77
N ASN A 284 -47.02 -10.67 6.76
CA ASN A 284 -47.79 -11.42 7.75
C ASN A 284 -47.00 -11.77 9.03
N THR A 285 -45.72 -11.38 9.12
CA THR A 285 -44.84 -11.60 10.29
C THR A 285 -44.07 -10.36 10.73
N SER A 286 -44.36 -9.19 10.14
CA SER A 286 -43.75 -7.89 10.48
C SER A 286 -44.81 -6.80 10.55
N GLU A 287 -44.87 -6.11 11.69
CA GLU A 287 -45.67 -4.89 11.87
C GLU A 287 -45.04 -3.67 11.16
N ASN A 288 -43.75 -3.74 10.82
CA ASN A 288 -43.04 -2.70 10.09
C ASN A 288 -43.17 -2.92 8.57
N PHE A 289 -43.54 -1.86 7.85
CA PHE A 289 -43.53 -1.83 6.39
C PHE A 289 -42.09 -1.60 5.88
N ILE A 290 -41.69 -2.35 4.86
CA ILE A 290 -40.36 -2.25 4.22
C ILE A 290 -40.57 -2.17 2.70
N SER A 291 -40.30 -1.00 2.14
CA SER A 291 -40.44 -0.67 0.72
C SER A 291 -39.46 -1.46 -0.15
N GLN A 292 -39.58 -1.38 -1.48
CA GLN A 292 -38.63 -2.06 -2.36
C GLN A 292 -37.29 -1.31 -2.41
N GLU A 293 -37.35 0.02 -2.49
CA GLU A 293 -36.19 0.93 -2.49
C GLU A 293 -35.31 0.77 -1.24
N THR A 294 -35.90 0.37 -0.11
CA THR A 294 -35.17 0.04 1.13
C THR A 294 -34.38 -1.27 1.01
N LYS A 295 -34.93 -2.26 0.30
CA LYS A 295 -34.28 -3.57 0.07
C LYS A 295 -33.18 -3.43 -0.97
N ASP A 296 -33.43 -2.67 -2.03
CA ASP A 296 -32.47 -2.38 -3.10
C ASP A 296 -31.24 -1.65 -2.51
N LEU A 297 -31.46 -0.59 -1.71
CA LEU A 297 -30.38 0.12 -1.01
C LEU A 297 -29.51 -0.80 -0.13
N VAL A 298 -30.14 -1.70 0.64
CA VAL A 298 -29.41 -2.65 1.49
C VAL A 298 -28.71 -3.73 0.65
N SER A 299 -29.32 -4.16 -0.47
CA SER A 299 -28.67 -5.05 -1.43
C SER A 299 -27.39 -4.44 -1.97
N ASP A 300 -27.40 -3.17 -2.38
CA ASP A 300 -26.24 -2.44 -2.92
C ASP A 300 -25.09 -2.33 -1.89
N MET A 301 -25.41 -2.06 -0.63
CA MET A 301 -24.41 -2.03 0.46
C MET A 301 -23.89 -3.42 0.87
N LEU A 302 -24.59 -4.50 0.51
CA LEU A 302 -24.20 -5.90 0.79
C LEU A 302 -23.64 -6.63 -0.46
N GLN A 303 -23.18 -5.89 -1.46
CA GLN A 303 -22.44 -6.41 -2.62
C GLN A 303 -20.96 -6.72 -2.31
N ALA A 304 -20.17 -7.08 -3.32
CA ALA A 304 -18.72 -7.21 -3.21
C ALA A 304 -18.08 -5.82 -2.94
N PRO A 305 -16.90 -5.74 -2.32
CA PRO A 305 -16.33 -4.47 -1.84
C PRO A 305 -16.07 -3.41 -2.92
N GLU A 306 -16.04 -3.82 -4.19
CA GLU A 306 -15.81 -2.99 -5.38
C GLU A 306 -17.12 -2.49 -6.01
N GLU A 307 -18.23 -3.15 -5.68
CA GLU A 307 -19.60 -2.89 -6.18
C GLU A 307 -20.38 -1.97 -5.23
N ARG A 308 -19.96 -1.88 -3.96
CA ARG A 308 -20.66 -1.08 -2.93
C ARG A 308 -20.54 0.42 -3.21
N PRO A 309 -21.64 1.19 -3.15
CA PRO A 309 -21.62 2.62 -3.38
C PRO A 309 -20.89 3.39 -2.26
N ASP A 310 -20.28 4.52 -2.62
CA ASP A 310 -19.68 5.45 -1.67
C ASP A 310 -20.77 6.27 -0.91
N PRO A 311 -20.43 6.95 0.20
CA PRO A 311 -21.41 7.72 0.99
C PRO A 311 -22.15 8.83 0.24
N ASP A 312 -21.54 9.48 -0.76
CA ASP A 312 -22.20 10.53 -1.55
C ASP A 312 -23.16 9.93 -2.59
N THR A 313 -22.85 8.74 -3.12
CA THR A 313 -23.76 7.95 -3.96
C THR A 313 -24.92 7.37 -3.15
N ILE A 314 -24.67 6.85 -1.93
CA ILE A 314 -25.69 6.27 -1.05
C ILE A 314 -26.85 7.25 -0.80
N VAL A 315 -26.57 8.52 -0.46
CA VAL A 315 -27.60 9.51 -0.13
C VAL A 315 -28.38 10.03 -1.36
N GLN A 316 -28.05 9.58 -2.57
CA GLN A 316 -28.80 9.86 -3.80
C GLN A 316 -29.81 8.76 -4.15
N HIS A 317 -29.74 7.59 -3.50
CA HIS A 317 -30.63 6.46 -3.77
C HIS A 317 -32.13 6.85 -3.66
N PRO A 318 -33.04 6.30 -4.49
CA PRO A 318 -34.50 6.55 -4.43
C PRO A 318 -35.12 6.48 -3.02
N PHE A 319 -34.59 5.62 -2.15
CA PHE A 319 -34.94 5.55 -0.74
C PHE A 319 -34.90 6.92 -0.04
N PHE A 320 -33.87 7.75 -0.30
CA PHE A 320 -33.71 9.08 0.30
C PHE A 320 -34.41 10.19 -0.49
N THR A 321 -34.47 10.09 -1.82
CA THR A 321 -34.95 11.18 -2.69
C THR A 321 -36.47 11.16 -2.91
N CYS A 322 -37.11 9.99 -2.81
CA CYS A 322 -38.55 9.81 -3.04
C CYS A 322 -39.37 9.70 -1.73
N GLY A 323 -38.78 9.22 -0.63
CA GLY A 323 -39.45 9.06 0.66
C GLY A 323 -39.53 10.34 1.50
N TRP A 324 -40.38 10.36 2.54
CA TRP A 324 -40.39 11.46 3.52
C TRP A 324 -39.03 11.52 4.25
N MET A 325 -38.43 12.71 4.27
CA MET A 325 -37.23 13.02 5.03
C MET A 325 -37.61 13.94 6.20
N PRO A 326 -37.58 13.46 7.45
CA PRO A 326 -37.87 14.27 8.64
C PRO A 326 -36.93 15.48 8.78
N GLN A 327 -37.46 16.55 9.35
CA GLN A 327 -36.70 17.68 9.87
C GLN A 327 -36.24 17.38 11.31
N SER A 328 -35.13 17.98 11.73
CA SER A 328 -34.59 17.80 13.09
C SER A 328 -35.57 18.15 14.22
N SER A 329 -36.57 19.00 13.95
CA SER A 329 -37.66 19.36 14.87
C SER A 329 -38.73 18.26 15.04
N GLU A 330 -38.81 17.30 14.11
CA GLU A 330 -39.72 16.16 14.18
C GLU A 330 -39.09 14.96 14.93
N MET A 331 -37.76 14.99 15.11
CA MET A 331 -36.97 13.93 15.74
C MET A 331 -36.88 14.14 17.26
N THR A 332 -38.01 13.99 17.97
CA THR A 332 -38.04 14.26 19.42
C THR A 332 -37.45 13.10 20.25
N PRO A 333 -36.97 13.35 21.49
CA PRO A 333 -36.50 12.29 22.38
C PRO A 333 -37.53 11.20 22.69
N ASP A 334 -38.82 11.45 22.52
CA ASP A 334 -39.90 10.47 22.73
C ASP A 334 -39.78 9.28 21.76
N LEU A 335 -39.22 9.51 20.56
CA LEU A 335 -38.93 8.48 19.56
C LEU A 335 -37.93 7.42 20.06
N ARG A 336 -37.18 7.70 21.14
CA ARG A 336 -36.36 6.69 21.82
C ARG A 336 -37.21 5.58 22.44
N GLU A 337 -38.38 5.95 22.95
CA GLU A 337 -39.19 5.13 23.83
C GLU A 337 -40.41 4.53 23.11
N MET A 338 -40.99 5.27 22.14
CA MET A 338 -42.19 4.90 21.38
C MET A 338 -41.96 5.10 19.87
N ALA A 339 -42.77 4.43 19.05
CA ALA A 339 -42.82 4.71 17.61
C ALA A 339 -43.57 6.03 17.35
N PRO A 340 -43.24 6.77 16.25
CA PRO A 340 -44.01 7.93 15.83
C PRO A 340 -45.47 7.54 15.52
N ALA A 341 -46.40 8.47 15.72
CA ALA A 341 -47.81 8.21 15.41
C ALA A 341 -47.99 7.96 13.90
N GLY A 342 -48.88 7.04 13.51
CA GLY A 342 -49.00 6.62 12.10
C GLY A 342 -49.17 7.79 11.12
N GLU A 343 -50.02 8.75 11.46
CA GLU A 343 -50.28 9.93 10.62
C GLU A 343 -49.08 10.89 10.48
N GLN A 344 -48.15 10.87 11.46
CA GLN A 344 -46.99 11.77 11.56
C GLN A 344 -46.03 11.60 10.38
N PHE A 345 -45.80 10.35 9.93
CA PHE A 345 -44.90 10.08 8.79
C PHE A 345 -45.46 9.10 7.73
N LEU A 346 -46.58 8.41 7.95
CA LEU A 346 -47.16 7.45 6.98
C LEU A 346 -48.29 8.04 6.12
N SER A 347 -48.71 9.29 6.38
CA SER A 347 -49.60 10.00 5.46
C SER A 347 -48.83 10.42 4.18
N ILE A 348 -49.58 10.70 3.10
CA ILE A 348 -49.05 11.10 1.78
C ILE A 348 -48.51 9.94 0.92
N GLY A 349 -49.41 8.98 0.62
CA GLY A 349 -49.43 8.45 -0.74
C GLY A 349 -49.92 9.51 -1.74
N VAL A 350 -49.33 9.54 -2.94
CA VAL A 350 -49.91 10.07 -4.19
C VAL A 350 -50.52 11.50 -4.14
N ARG A 351 -49.70 12.55 -4.00
CA ARG A 351 -49.99 13.89 -4.60
C ARG A 351 -48.73 14.55 -5.14
N ALA A 352 -48.76 14.92 -6.43
CA ALA A 352 -47.68 15.67 -7.07
C ALA A 352 -47.49 17.05 -6.39
N GLY A 353 -46.24 17.43 -6.16
CA GLY A 353 -45.87 18.72 -5.53
C GLY A 353 -45.01 18.59 -4.27
N LYS A 354 -45.20 17.56 -3.42
CA LYS A 354 -44.45 17.42 -2.16
C LYS A 354 -43.00 16.93 -2.30
N SER A 355 -42.62 16.26 -3.40
CA SER A 355 -41.25 15.77 -3.64
C SER A 355 -40.16 16.84 -3.49
N ASN A 356 -40.44 18.09 -3.89
CA ASN A 356 -39.51 19.21 -3.73
C ASN A 356 -39.20 19.51 -2.24
N ILE A 357 -40.16 19.30 -1.34
CA ILE A 357 -39.96 19.43 0.12
C ILE A 357 -39.03 18.32 0.63
N TYR A 358 -39.21 17.08 0.16
CA TYR A 358 -38.41 15.93 0.61
C TYR A 358 -36.95 16.12 0.18
N LEU A 359 -36.73 16.46 -1.09
CA LEU A 359 -35.41 16.76 -1.64
C LEU A 359 -34.77 18.01 -0.97
N ARG A 360 -35.56 19.01 -0.57
CA ARG A 360 -35.08 20.17 0.21
C ARG A 360 -34.66 19.79 1.62
N ASN A 361 -35.44 18.95 2.32
CA ASN A 361 -35.08 18.43 3.64
C ASN A 361 -33.81 17.57 3.56
N LEU A 362 -33.73 16.65 2.59
CA LEU A 362 -32.53 15.84 2.31
C LEU A 362 -31.31 16.73 2.06
N LYS A 363 -31.39 17.69 1.14
CA LYS A 363 -30.28 18.62 0.86
C LYS A 363 -29.83 19.41 2.09
N LYS A 364 -30.77 19.86 2.93
CA LYS A 364 -30.46 20.57 4.19
C LYS A 364 -29.70 19.66 5.17
N LEU A 365 -30.18 18.43 5.38
CA LEU A 365 -29.53 17.46 6.28
C LEU A 365 -28.17 17.01 5.73
N ALA A 366 -28.09 16.70 4.43
CA ALA A 366 -26.88 16.32 3.75
C ALA A 366 -25.80 17.42 3.78
N ALA A 367 -26.20 18.70 3.70
CA ALA A 367 -25.30 19.85 3.93
C ALA A 367 -24.79 19.97 5.36
N GLN A 368 -25.61 19.65 6.37
CA GLN A 368 -25.18 19.59 7.77
C GLN A 368 -24.20 18.42 8.03
N CYS A 369 -24.36 17.31 7.31
CA CYS A 369 -23.55 16.09 7.47
C CYS A 369 -22.33 16.02 6.54
N ASP A 370 -22.16 17.00 5.64
CA ASP A 370 -21.11 17.08 4.62
C ASP A 370 -21.14 16.00 3.53
N VAL A 371 -22.32 15.44 3.23
CA VAL A 371 -22.53 14.28 2.35
C VAL A 371 -23.42 14.63 1.16
N GLY A 372 -23.37 13.81 0.10
CA GLY A 372 -24.05 14.01 -1.16
C GLY A 372 -23.36 15.03 -2.09
N PRO A 373 -23.72 15.05 -3.39
CA PRO A 373 -23.08 15.86 -4.42
C PRO A 373 -23.42 17.37 -4.32
N TRP A 374 -24.23 17.77 -3.33
CA TRP A 374 -24.69 19.14 -3.16
C TRP A 374 -23.74 20.00 -2.30
N ASN A 375 -22.66 19.40 -1.79
CA ASN A 375 -21.61 20.07 -1.03
C ASN A 375 -20.33 20.22 -1.87
N PRO A 376 -19.63 21.36 -1.83
CA PRO A 376 -18.31 21.48 -2.45
C PRO A 376 -17.30 20.56 -1.74
N PRO A 377 -16.35 19.94 -2.48
CA PRO A 377 -15.44 18.96 -1.91
C PRO A 377 -14.47 19.61 -0.89
N LYS A 378 -14.65 19.31 0.39
CA LYS A 378 -13.76 19.79 1.45
C LYS A 378 -12.47 18.96 1.53
N SER A 379 -11.33 19.63 1.42
CA SER A 379 -10.03 18.97 1.61
C SER A 379 -9.72 18.84 3.10
N HIS A 380 -9.69 17.60 3.60
CA HIS A 380 -9.32 17.31 4.98
C HIS A 380 -7.84 16.95 5.09
N THR A 381 -7.14 17.50 6.09
CA THR A 381 -5.82 16.99 6.47
C THR A 381 -5.98 15.57 6.99
N THR A 382 -5.27 14.62 6.37
CA THR A 382 -5.32 13.21 6.78
C THR A 382 -4.71 13.03 8.17
N THR A 383 -5.31 12.15 8.97
CA THR A 383 -4.95 11.95 10.38
C THR A 383 -3.47 11.57 10.55
N TYR A 384 -2.89 10.87 9.58
CA TYR A 384 -1.45 10.58 9.52
C TYR A 384 -0.57 11.85 9.50
N ARG A 385 -0.97 12.90 8.76
CA ARG A 385 -0.21 14.17 8.71
C ARG A 385 -0.32 14.93 10.04
N GLU A 386 -1.48 14.89 10.70
CA GLU A 386 -1.69 15.50 12.01
C GLU A 386 -0.90 14.79 13.11
N VAL A 387 -0.90 13.45 13.11
CA VAL A 387 -0.05 12.65 14.01
C VAL A 387 1.44 12.94 13.78
N ALA A 388 1.88 13.06 12.53
CA ALA A 388 3.28 13.41 12.23
C ALA A 388 3.65 14.86 12.60
N ALA A 389 2.70 15.79 12.58
CA ALA A 389 2.90 17.17 13.04
C ALA A 389 2.97 17.24 14.57
N GLU A 390 2.10 16.50 15.26
CA GLU A 390 2.07 16.35 16.71
C GLU A 390 3.34 15.65 17.25
N GLU A 391 3.84 14.63 16.53
CA GLU A 391 5.13 13.98 16.80
C GLU A 391 6.30 14.95 16.60
N LYS A 392 6.29 15.78 15.54
CA LYS A 392 7.29 16.84 15.34
C LYS A 392 7.25 17.92 16.43
N ALA A 393 6.07 18.20 16.99
CA ALA A 393 5.88 19.14 18.10
C ALA A 393 6.23 18.53 19.48
N GLY A 394 6.51 17.22 19.56
CA GLY A 394 6.75 16.52 20.83
C GLY A 394 5.50 16.29 21.68
N LEU A 395 4.30 16.47 21.12
CA LEU A 395 3.01 16.43 21.82
C LEU A 395 2.28 15.06 21.72
N THR A 396 2.93 14.04 21.16
CA THR A 396 2.36 12.69 21.08
C THR A 396 2.09 12.12 22.48
N PRO A 397 0.87 11.61 22.77
CA PRO A 397 0.52 11.11 24.08
C PRO A 397 1.25 9.80 24.37
N ALA A 398 2.05 9.81 25.44
CA ALA A 398 2.47 8.60 26.12
C ALA A 398 1.24 7.87 26.69
N VAL A 399 1.30 6.55 26.73
CA VAL A 399 0.38 5.72 27.52
C VAL A 399 1.24 4.90 28.48
N PRO A 400 0.99 4.92 29.81
CA PRO A 400 0.04 5.80 30.50
C PRO A 400 0.33 7.30 30.26
N LEU A 401 -0.72 8.14 30.33
CA LEU A 401 -0.53 9.60 30.37
C LEU A 401 0.26 9.95 31.65
N PRO A 402 1.22 10.88 31.61
CA PRO A 402 1.93 11.30 32.82
C PRO A 402 1.00 12.04 33.79
N ASP A 403 1.23 11.87 35.09
CA ASP A 403 0.54 12.66 36.11
C ASP A 403 0.80 14.16 35.90
N GLY A 404 -0.23 14.99 36.12
CA GLY A 404 -0.17 16.44 35.90
C GLY A 404 -0.30 16.89 34.44
N VAL A 405 -0.49 15.99 33.46
CA VAL A 405 -0.61 16.35 32.04
C VAL A 405 -2.04 16.16 31.51
N VAL A 406 -2.61 17.22 30.93
CA VAL A 406 -3.86 17.19 30.14
C VAL A 406 -3.53 17.10 28.65
N TYR A 407 -3.90 15.99 28.02
CA TYR A 407 -3.85 15.84 26.56
C TYR A 407 -5.13 16.39 25.92
N ARG A 408 -4.99 17.24 24.90
CA ARG A 408 -6.05 18.03 24.26
C ARG A 408 -5.97 17.88 22.73
N PRO A 409 -7.03 18.17 21.95
CA PRO A 409 -6.98 18.15 20.49
C PRO A 409 -5.84 19.01 19.92
N PHE A 410 -5.00 18.45 19.06
CA PHE A 410 -3.85 19.16 18.48
C PHE A 410 -4.24 20.45 17.74
N ALA A 411 -5.42 20.47 17.10
CA ALA A 411 -5.95 21.67 16.44
C ALA A 411 -6.26 22.83 17.40
N GLU A 412 -6.62 22.54 18.66
CA GLU A 412 -6.87 23.57 19.68
C GLU A 412 -5.53 24.17 20.13
N TRP A 413 -4.48 23.36 20.32
CA TRP A 413 -3.12 23.85 20.61
C TRP A 413 -2.51 24.66 19.45
N VAL A 414 -2.67 24.20 18.19
CA VAL A 414 -2.19 24.97 17.02
C VAL A 414 -2.87 26.35 16.99
N LYS A 415 -4.17 26.43 17.32
CA LYS A 415 -4.87 27.72 17.40
C LYS A 415 -4.31 28.61 18.51
N GLU A 416 -4.10 28.07 19.72
CA GLU A 416 -3.46 28.82 20.83
C GLU A 416 -2.11 29.41 20.41
N GLN A 417 -1.25 28.62 19.76
CA GLN A 417 0.04 29.11 19.26
C GLN A 417 -0.09 30.16 18.16
N SER A 418 -1.06 30.03 17.26
CA SER A 418 -1.29 31.03 16.20
C SER A 418 -1.80 32.37 16.74
N GLN A 419 -2.55 32.37 17.84
CA GLN A 419 -3.04 33.61 18.46
C GLN A 419 -1.91 34.35 19.19
N LEU A 420 -1.09 33.63 19.96
CA LEU A 420 0.08 34.19 20.68
C LEU A 420 1.11 34.87 19.77
N VAL A 421 1.18 34.52 18.49
CA VAL A 421 2.09 35.15 17.50
C VAL A 421 1.50 36.43 16.91
N VAL A 422 0.17 36.59 16.90
CA VAL A 422 -0.50 37.81 16.40
C VAL A 422 -0.51 38.88 17.49
N ASP A 423 -0.71 38.50 18.74
CA ASP A 423 -0.66 39.42 19.89
C ASP A 423 0.74 40.08 20.07
N ASP A 424 1.81 39.49 19.49
CA ASP A 424 3.18 40.03 19.46
C ASP A 424 3.45 40.98 18.26
N GLU A 425 2.60 41.02 17.22
CA GLU A 425 2.83 41.84 16.00
C GLU A 425 2.10 43.21 16.02
N ASP A 426 0.96 43.34 16.71
CA ASP A 426 0.19 44.60 16.78
C ASP A 426 0.85 45.69 17.67
N ASP A 427 1.82 45.33 18.53
CA ASP A 427 2.42 46.23 19.55
C ASP A 427 3.70 46.96 19.05
N PHE A 428 3.96 47.00 17.72
CA PHE A 428 5.23 47.49 17.15
C PHE A 428 5.16 48.61 16.08
N GLU A 429 4.09 49.40 15.99
CA GLU A 429 4.14 50.71 15.29
C GLU A 429 4.73 51.82 16.20
N GLY A 430 6.03 51.74 16.53
CA GLY A 430 6.66 52.72 17.42
C GLY A 430 8.19 52.76 17.47
N SER A 431 8.77 53.77 16.81
CA SER A 431 10.18 54.22 16.92
C SER A 431 11.31 53.30 16.41
N SER A 432 12.22 53.89 15.64
CA SER A 432 13.40 53.23 15.08
C SER A 432 14.65 53.33 15.97
N VAL A 433 15.01 52.26 16.69
CA VAL A 433 16.39 51.97 17.14
C VAL A 433 16.62 50.46 17.10
N ALA A 434 17.79 50.02 16.62
CA ALA A 434 18.12 48.59 16.51
C ALA A 434 18.45 47.96 17.90
N PRO A 435 17.74 46.89 18.32
CA PRO A 435 18.03 46.20 19.58
C PRO A 435 19.16 45.17 19.41
N LYS A 436 20.12 45.17 20.35
CA LYS A 436 21.08 44.08 20.51
C LYS A 436 20.38 42.88 21.14
N SER A 437 20.59 41.68 20.61
CA SER A 437 19.97 40.47 21.12
C SER A 437 20.45 40.11 22.54
N LYS A 438 19.51 40.02 23.47
CA LYS A 438 19.61 39.17 24.66
C LYS A 438 18.71 37.94 24.42
N PRO A 439 19.13 36.72 24.82
CA PRO A 439 18.25 35.56 24.72
C PRO A 439 17.13 35.64 25.77
N VAL A 440 15.89 35.37 25.35
CA VAL A 440 14.77 35.17 26.27
C VAL A 440 14.92 33.79 26.92
N GLU A 441 14.74 33.75 28.24
CA GLU A 441 14.92 32.54 29.05
C GLU A 441 13.73 31.59 28.90
N GLN A 442 13.79 30.69 27.92
CA GLN A 442 12.81 29.62 27.78
C GLN A 442 12.79 28.72 29.03
N LEU A 443 11.63 28.66 29.69
CA LEU A 443 11.34 27.75 30.79
C LEU A 443 11.54 26.29 30.36
N ARG A 444 12.73 25.75 30.64
CA ARG A 444 13.08 24.35 30.38
C ARG A 444 12.34 23.42 31.33
N LEU A 445 11.39 22.65 30.80
CA LEU A 445 11.02 21.38 31.43
C LEU A 445 12.21 20.39 31.35
N PRO A 446 12.42 19.50 32.35
CA PRO A 446 13.67 18.73 32.45
C PRO A 446 13.89 17.74 31.30
N ALA A 447 15.06 17.84 30.66
CA ALA A 447 15.41 17.05 29.48
C ALA A 447 16.03 15.68 29.84
N SER A 448 15.20 14.66 30.06
CA SER A 448 15.62 13.25 29.94
C SER A 448 14.44 12.27 29.79
N ARG A 449 13.91 12.10 28.57
CA ARG A 449 13.04 10.96 28.22
C ARG A 449 13.37 10.43 26.81
N PRO A 450 13.43 9.10 26.60
CA PRO A 450 13.56 8.54 25.25
C PRO A 450 12.29 8.84 24.44
N ALA A 451 12.46 9.12 23.14
CA ALA A 451 11.33 9.40 22.27
C ALA A 451 10.39 8.19 22.17
N THR A 452 9.17 8.33 22.70
CA THR A 452 8.11 7.31 22.57
C THR A 452 7.65 7.22 21.13
N GLN A 453 8.11 6.19 20.42
CA GLN A 453 7.80 5.93 19.00
C GLN A 453 6.30 6.08 18.72
N SER A 454 5.94 6.93 17.76
CA SER A 454 4.55 7.13 17.37
C SER A 454 3.90 5.83 16.85
N TYR A 455 2.57 5.85 16.83
CA TYR A 455 1.76 4.74 16.33
C TYR A 455 2.18 4.25 14.93
N ALA A 456 2.60 5.16 14.04
CA ALA A 456 3.08 4.83 12.70
C ALA A 456 4.46 4.12 12.71
N ALA A 457 5.34 4.46 13.66
CA ALA A 457 6.59 3.72 13.87
C ALA A 457 6.34 2.34 14.49
N GLN A 458 5.44 2.25 15.48
CA GLN A 458 5.06 0.98 16.12
C GLN A 458 4.37 -0.01 15.16
N GLN A 459 3.59 0.47 14.17
CA GLN A 459 3.03 -0.38 13.12
C GLN A 459 4.11 -0.99 12.21
N ARG A 460 5.19 -0.24 11.94
CA ARG A 460 6.34 -0.72 11.14
C ARG A 460 7.25 -1.70 11.90
N ALA A 461 7.14 -1.79 13.23
CA ALA A 461 8.05 -2.54 14.11
C ALA A 461 7.35 -3.63 14.94
N ARG A 462 7.16 -4.83 14.35
CA ARG A 462 6.87 -6.08 15.09
C ARG A 462 7.66 -7.26 14.51
N PRO A 463 8.34 -8.07 15.34
CA PRO A 463 9.09 -9.25 14.89
C PRO A 463 8.18 -10.47 14.67
N GLY A 464 8.71 -11.48 13.95
CA GLY A 464 8.14 -12.83 13.95
C GLY A 464 8.29 -13.51 15.31
N ALA A 465 7.38 -14.43 15.64
CA ALA A 465 7.38 -15.08 16.95
C ALA A 465 8.40 -16.24 17.00
N SER A 466 9.41 -16.10 17.86
CA SER A 466 10.23 -17.21 18.34
C SER A 466 9.55 -17.87 19.53
N ASN A 467 9.33 -19.19 19.49
CA ASN A 467 8.95 -19.96 20.67
C ASN A 467 10.21 -20.35 21.46
N LEU A 468 10.22 -20.05 22.76
CA LEU A 468 11.14 -20.64 23.73
C LEU A 468 10.35 -21.53 24.68
N SER A 469 10.83 -22.75 24.89
CA SER A 469 10.41 -23.62 25.99
C SER A 469 11.62 -23.95 26.86
N GLN A 470 11.50 -23.69 28.17
CA GLN A 470 12.50 -24.09 29.16
C GLN A 470 12.05 -25.38 29.85
N ALA A 471 12.97 -26.33 29.99
CA ALA A 471 12.87 -27.40 30.97
C ALA A 471 14.30 -27.77 31.42
N VAL A 472 14.51 -27.87 32.73
CA VAL A 472 15.83 -28.15 33.32
C VAL A 472 15.74 -29.39 34.21
N ARG A 473 16.50 -30.45 33.90
CA ARG A 473 17.12 -31.31 34.93
C ARG A 473 18.25 -32.19 34.42
N ALA A 474 19.20 -32.38 35.32
CA ALA A 474 20.48 -33.09 35.27
C ALA A 474 20.61 -34.35 34.37
N GLY A 475 21.77 -34.44 33.71
CA GLY A 475 22.38 -35.67 33.17
C GLY A 475 23.87 -35.40 32.89
N ARG A 476 24.78 -36.30 33.32
CA ARG A 476 26.24 -36.08 33.28
C ARG A 476 26.93 -37.10 32.34
N THR A 477 28.16 -36.76 31.95
CA THR A 477 29.29 -37.63 31.51
C THR A 477 29.38 -38.22 30.08
N ARG A 478 30.62 -38.10 29.55
CA ARG A 478 31.39 -38.98 28.63
C ARG A 478 31.29 -38.85 27.10
N GLN A 479 32.38 -38.32 26.52
CA GLN A 479 33.08 -38.80 25.31
C GLN A 479 33.86 -40.12 25.61
N PRO A 480 34.69 -40.74 24.73
CA PRO A 480 35.08 -40.41 23.33
C PRO A 480 35.16 -41.60 22.32
N SER A 481 35.56 -41.30 21.07
CA SER A 481 36.02 -42.23 19.99
C SER A 481 35.01 -43.26 19.43
N GLY A 482 35.04 -43.73 18.17
CA GLY A 482 35.85 -43.49 16.96
C GLY A 482 35.29 -44.37 15.79
N GLN A 483 35.84 -44.56 14.58
CA GLN A 483 37.02 -44.06 13.84
C GLN A 483 36.75 -44.16 12.29
N SER A 484 37.74 -43.84 11.44
CA SER A 484 38.10 -44.39 10.08
C SER A 484 37.07 -45.06 9.13
N SER A 485 37.11 -44.94 7.78
CA SER A 485 37.94 -44.12 6.84
C SER A 485 37.65 -44.43 5.34
N LYS A 486 37.82 -43.43 4.42
CA LYS A 486 38.35 -43.53 3.01
C LYS A 486 37.58 -44.35 1.92
N SER A 487 37.75 -44.18 0.58
CA SER A 487 38.14 -43.03 -0.31
C SER A 487 38.19 -43.38 -1.84
N ALA A 488 37.89 -42.42 -2.74
CA ALA A 488 38.48 -42.18 -4.11
C ALA A 488 38.22 -43.18 -5.31
N VAL A 489 38.00 -42.87 -6.61
CA VAL A 489 38.49 -41.87 -7.65
C VAL A 489 39.65 -42.43 -8.55
N GLU A 490 39.71 -42.40 -9.90
CA GLU A 490 38.80 -42.01 -11.05
C GLU A 490 39.04 -42.97 -12.31
N SER A 491 39.10 -42.72 -13.65
CA SER A 491 39.05 -41.57 -14.62
C SER A 491 38.91 -41.96 -16.13
N SER A 492 38.31 -41.09 -16.99
CA SER A 492 38.55 -40.89 -18.48
C SER A 492 38.24 -42.05 -19.49
N LEU A 493 38.15 -41.95 -20.85
CA LEU A 493 38.10 -40.91 -21.93
C LEU A 493 37.47 -41.51 -23.24
N GLY A 494 37.21 -40.74 -24.34
CA GLY A 494 36.56 -41.19 -25.63
C GLY A 494 37.53 -41.43 -26.83
N PRO A 495 37.16 -41.32 -28.15
CA PRO A 495 35.87 -40.89 -28.78
C PRO A 495 35.42 -41.54 -30.16
N ALA A 496 34.24 -41.11 -30.69
CA ALA A 496 33.75 -41.09 -32.11
C ALA A 496 33.40 -42.45 -32.85
N ILE A 497 32.70 -42.58 -34.01
CA ILE A 497 32.26 -41.72 -35.16
C ILE A 497 30.81 -42.07 -35.72
N ASN A 498 30.08 -41.04 -36.22
CA ASN A 498 28.93 -40.91 -37.17
C ASN A 498 28.04 -42.06 -37.77
N ILE A 499 26.68 -41.91 -37.62
CA ILE A 499 25.61 -41.53 -38.63
C ILE A 499 25.59 -42.28 -40.01
N PRO A 500 24.44 -42.90 -40.49
CA PRO A 500 23.35 -42.11 -41.13
C PRO A 500 21.86 -42.63 -41.23
N THR A 501 20.93 -41.64 -41.27
CA THR A 501 19.68 -41.51 -42.11
C THR A 501 18.38 -42.37 -41.98
N ARG A 502 17.30 -41.67 -41.57
CA ARG A 502 16.10 -41.25 -42.38
C ARG A 502 14.79 -42.10 -42.49
N ASN A 503 13.81 -41.69 -41.65
CA ASN A 503 12.38 -41.39 -41.93
C ASN A 503 11.29 -42.44 -42.29
N LYS A 504 10.10 -42.17 -41.69
CA LYS A 504 8.71 -42.44 -42.15
C LYS A 504 8.24 -43.91 -42.08
N SER A 505 6.93 -44.23 -41.97
CA SER A 505 5.69 -43.45 -42.13
C SER A 505 4.49 -43.98 -41.33
N ARG A 506 3.48 -43.11 -41.04
CA ARG A 506 2.01 -43.37 -41.05
C ARG A 506 1.43 -44.42 -40.06
N LYS A 507 0.15 -44.41 -39.67
CA LYS A 507 -0.93 -43.38 -39.54
C LYS A 507 -2.09 -44.07 -38.75
N ASP A 508 -2.87 -43.31 -37.97
CA ASP A 508 -4.29 -43.59 -37.58
C ASP A 508 -4.61 -44.93 -36.80
N GLU A 509 -5.73 -45.14 -36.09
CA GLU A 509 -6.84 -44.30 -35.61
C GLU A 509 -7.50 -44.91 -34.33
N GLU A 510 -8.52 -44.22 -33.80
CA GLU A 510 -9.65 -44.59 -32.87
C GLU A 510 -9.93 -46.09 -32.47
N ARG A 511 -10.64 -46.46 -31.37
CA ARG A 511 -11.40 -45.78 -30.27
C ARG A 511 -11.85 -46.80 -29.18
N VAL A 512 -12.16 -46.34 -27.94
CA VAL A 512 -13.21 -46.88 -27.00
C VAL A 512 -12.96 -48.33 -26.44
N SER A 513 -13.43 -48.82 -25.27
CA SER A 513 -14.35 -48.38 -24.19
C SER A 513 -13.84 -48.76 -22.76
N GLU A 514 -14.64 -48.43 -21.75
CA GLU A 514 -14.78 -49.02 -20.39
C GLU A 514 -14.52 -50.57 -20.28
N GLU A 515 -14.32 -51.18 -19.09
CA GLU A 515 -14.97 -50.89 -17.78
C GLU A 515 -14.16 -51.28 -16.50
N VAL A 516 -14.78 -51.07 -15.34
CA VAL A 516 -14.24 -51.06 -13.97
C VAL A 516 -14.07 -52.45 -13.33
N ALA A 517 -13.03 -52.64 -12.52
CA ALA A 517 -13.02 -53.58 -11.40
C ALA A 517 -12.13 -53.10 -10.24
N ASP A 518 -12.52 -53.45 -9.02
CA ASP A 518 -11.97 -53.00 -7.73
C ASP A 518 -10.65 -53.72 -7.33
N VAL A 519 -10.00 -53.28 -6.23
CA VAL A 519 -9.26 -54.07 -5.20
C VAL A 519 -8.44 -53.13 -4.30
N GLU A 520 -8.75 -53.14 -3.00
CA GLU A 520 -8.15 -52.26 -1.97
C GLU A 520 -6.78 -52.74 -1.41
N ASP A 521 -6.31 -53.93 -1.81
CA ASP A 521 -5.21 -54.67 -1.15
C ASP A 521 -3.76 -54.25 -1.51
N ARG A 522 -3.54 -53.23 -2.36
CA ARG A 522 -2.18 -52.89 -2.84
C ARG A 522 -1.34 -51.98 -1.93
N LEU A 523 -1.88 -51.53 -0.79
CA LEU A 523 -1.16 -50.63 0.13
C LEU A 523 -0.22 -51.36 1.13
N ALA A 524 -0.29 -52.69 1.24
CA ALA A 524 0.37 -53.45 2.32
C ALA A 524 1.77 -54.02 2.01
N ASN A 525 2.10 -54.29 0.75
CA ASN A 525 3.21 -55.20 0.40
C ASN A 525 4.53 -54.54 -0.06
N ASP A 526 4.56 -53.23 -0.32
CA ASP A 526 5.74 -52.56 -0.90
C ASP A 526 6.84 -52.23 0.15
N LEU A 527 6.62 -52.59 1.42
CA LEU A 527 7.48 -52.22 2.56
C LEU A 527 8.65 -53.19 2.81
N MET A 528 8.72 -54.35 2.12
CA MET A 528 9.54 -55.49 2.55
C MET A 528 10.52 -56.09 1.50
N ASN A 529 10.89 -55.38 0.43
CA ASN A 529 11.80 -55.94 -0.60
C ASN A 529 13.02 -55.10 -1.04
N GLN A 530 13.33 -53.95 -0.42
CA GLN A 530 14.55 -53.17 -0.74
C GLN A 530 15.79 -53.58 0.08
N LEU A 531 16.21 -54.85 0.04
CA LEU A 531 17.45 -55.32 0.70
C LEU A 531 18.15 -56.51 -0.01
N LYS A 532 19.12 -56.23 -0.90
CA LYS A 532 20.30 -57.08 -1.24
C LYS A 532 21.32 -56.35 -2.16
N LYS A 533 22.60 -56.75 -2.10
CA LYS A 533 23.84 -56.23 -2.78
C LYS A 533 24.39 -57.29 -3.81
N PRO A 534 25.56 -57.20 -4.53
CA PRO A 534 26.70 -56.22 -4.62
C PRO A 534 26.90 -55.63 -6.06
N VAL A 535 27.89 -54.81 -6.49
CA VAL A 535 29.20 -54.25 -6.02
C VAL A 535 30.51 -55.00 -6.44
N VAL A 536 31.35 -54.37 -7.31
CA VAL A 536 32.77 -54.71 -7.67
C VAL A 536 33.55 -53.39 -7.99
N GLU A 537 34.88 -53.33 -7.78
CA GLU A 537 35.74 -52.12 -7.90
C GLU A 537 36.95 -52.25 -8.86
N LYS A 538 37.62 -51.12 -9.22
CA LYS A 538 39.09 -50.89 -9.04
C LYS A 538 39.63 -49.50 -9.48
N LYS A 539 40.25 -48.76 -8.54
CA LYS A 539 41.60 -48.10 -8.49
C LYS A 539 42.32 -47.77 -9.82
N SER A 540 43.13 -46.70 -9.98
CA SER A 540 43.68 -45.60 -9.13
C SER A 540 44.43 -44.59 -10.05
N LYS A 541 44.79 -43.33 -9.69
CA LYS A 541 45.92 -42.89 -8.81
C LYS A 541 46.00 -41.34 -8.75
N GLU A 542 46.76 -40.76 -7.81
CA GLU A 542 46.80 -39.31 -7.51
C GLU A 542 47.75 -38.45 -8.37
N VAL A 543 47.40 -37.17 -8.55
CA VAL A 543 48.34 -36.03 -8.69
C VAL A 543 47.80 -34.88 -7.82
N GLN A 544 48.66 -34.19 -7.07
CA GLN A 544 48.26 -33.10 -6.18
C GLN A 544 48.08 -31.77 -6.93
N MET A 545 46.95 -31.09 -6.73
CA MET A 545 46.86 -29.62 -6.88
C MET A 545 46.07 -29.01 -5.73
N ILE A 546 46.79 -28.18 -4.96
CA ILE A 546 46.36 -27.06 -4.10
C ILE A 546 44.84 -26.95 -3.86
N ASP A 547 44.40 -27.33 -2.66
CA ASP A 547 43.01 -27.18 -2.22
C ASP A 547 42.70 -25.72 -1.85
N LEU A 548 42.40 -24.92 -2.88
CA LEU A 548 41.72 -23.63 -2.70
C LEU A 548 40.21 -23.89 -2.70
N THR A 549 39.65 -24.00 -1.50
CA THR A 549 38.21 -24.07 -1.23
C THR A 549 37.51 -22.74 -1.56
N VAL A 550 37.42 -22.42 -2.85
CA VAL A 550 36.63 -21.29 -3.35
C VAL A 550 35.16 -21.59 -3.08
N GLU A 551 34.62 -20.95 -2.05
CA GLU A 551 33.19 -20.97 -1.72
C GLU A 551 32.38 -20.65 -2.98
N LYS A 552 31.47 -21.54 -3.38
CA LYS A 552 30.59 -21.27 -4.51
C LYS A 552 29.62 -20.15 -4.12
N PRO A 553 29.66 -18.97 -4.77
CA PRO A 553 28.75 -17.89 -4.45
C PRO A 553 27.30 -18.35 -4.72
N ALA A 554 26.41 -18.03 -3.79
CA ALA A 554 25.00 -18.41 -3.93
C ALA A 554 24.37 -17.71 -5.14
N SER A 555 23.60 -18.47 -5.91
CA SER A 555 22.95 -18.03 -7.14
C SER A 555 21.43 -18.24 -7.07
N ILE A 556 20.69 -17.53 -7.92
CA ILE A 556 19.29 -17.82 -8.23
C ILE A 556 19.12 -18.99 -9.23
N PHE A 557 20.20 -19.47 -9.83
CA PHE A 557 20.21 -20.55 -10.82
C PHE A 557 20.77 -21.86 -10.26
N SER A 558 20.06 -22.95 -10.52
CA SER A 558 20.51 -24.31 -10.22
C SER A 558 21.68 -24.70 -11.15
N PRO A 559 22.72 -25.43 -10.71
CA PRO A 559 23.84 -25.86 -11.57
C PRO A 559 23.44 -26.76 -12.76
N ARG A 560 22.17 -27.14 -12.86
CA ARG A 560 21.56 -27.91 -13.96
C ARG A 560 20.90 -27.01 -15.03
N GLU A 561 20.74 -25.71 -14.77
CA GLU A 561 20.11 -24.77 -15.71
C GLU A 561 21.12 -24.30 -16.78
N LYS A 562 20.73 -24.35 -18.06
CA LYS A 562 21.57 -23.86 -19.16
C LYS A 562 21.50 -22.33 -19.22
N LEU A 563 22.56 -21.69 -18.74
CA LEU A 563 22.70 -20.22 -18.77
C LEU A 563 23.35 -19.73 -20.06
N GLU A 564 23.05 -18.47 -20.39
CA GLU A 564 23.51 -17.77 -21.59
C GLU A 564 24.15 -16.44 -21.18
N LEU A 565 25.44 -16.23 -21.47
CA LEU A 565 26.12 -14.99 -21.10
C LEU A 565 25.74 -13.87 -22.08
N LEU A 566 25.24 -12.73 -21.58
CA LEU A 566 24.88 -11.59 -22.41
C LEU A 566 26.16 -10.93 -22.98
N PRO A 567 26.21 -10.67 -24.30
CA PRO A 567 27.36 -10.02 -24.93
C PRO A 567 27.56 -8.60 -24.36
N ASN A 568 28.81 -8.13 -24.38
CA ASN A 568 29.22 -6.79 -23.94
C ASN A 568 28.95 -6.41 -22.46
N THR A 569 28.29 -7.26 -21.66
CA THR A 569 28.02 -7.00 -20.23
C THR A 569 29.22 -7.19 -19.29
N LYS A 570 30.37 -7.66 -19.80
CA LYS A 570 31.61 -7.73 -19.01
C LYS A 570 32.13 -6.31 -18.70
N PRO A 571 32.61 -6.01 -17.48
CA PRO A 571 33.01 -4.65 -17.11
C PRO A 571 33.99 -3.97 -18.07
N ASP A 572 34.99 -4.67 -18.59
CA ASP A 572 35.96 -4.11 -19.55
C ASP A 572 35.36 -3.85 -20.95
N HIS A 573 34.29 -4.54 -21.33
CA HIS A 573 33.54 -4.25 -22.55
C HIS A 573 32.65 -3.01 -22.35
N VAL A 574 31.98 -2.93 -21.19
CA VAL A 574 31.20 -1.75 -20.80
C VAL A 574 32.09 -0.51 -20.75
N LEU A 575 33.27 -0.59 -20.13
CA LEU A 575 34.21 0.53 -20.04
C LEU A 575 34.68 1.03 -21.41
N LYS A 576 35.01 0.10 -22.34
CA LYS A 576 35.34 0.43 -23.74
C LYS A 576 34.15 1.01 -24.51
N GLY A 577 32.91 0.65 -24.15
CA GLY A 577 31.69 1.27 -24.65
C GLY A 577 31.56 2.72 -24.17
N LEU A 578 31.68 2.95 -22.86
CA LEU A 578 31.62 4.29 -22.25
C LEU A 578 32.70 5.23 -22.80
N GLN A 579 33.92 4.75 -23.04
CA GLN A 579 34.99 5.53 -23.68
C GLN A 579 34.61 6.01 -25.10
N ARG A 580 33.94 5.17 -25.89
CA ARG A 580 33.45 5.55 -27.23
C ARG A 580 32.29 6.54 -27.13
N LEU A 581 31.36 6.29 -26.21
CA LEU A 581 30.23 7.19 -25.95
C LEU A 581 30.72 8.57 -25.51
N GLN A 582 31.71 8.67 -24.60
CA GLN A 582 32.30 9.95 -24.20
C GLN A 582 32.87 10.70 -25.40
N ALA A 583 33.68 10.04 -26.23
CA ALA A 583 34.29 10.65 -27.40
C ALA A 583 33.23 11.12 -28.43
N GLU A 584 32.15 10.37 -28.64
CA GLU A 584 31.07 10.77 -29.55
C GLU A 584 30.23 11.93 -28.99
N LEU A 585 29.95 11.93 -27.67
CA LEU A 585 29.29 13.06 -27.00
C LEU A 585 30.12 14.35 -27.12
N GLU A 586 31.43 14.27 -26.87
CA GLU A 586 32.36 15.39 -27.05
C GLU A 586 32.45 15.85 -28.51
N ARG A 587 32.51 14.91 -29.47
CA ARG A 587 32.52 15.21 -30.92
C ARG A 587 31.22 15.90 -31.37
N ALA A 588 30.07 15.43 -30.90
CA ALA A 588 28.77 15.99 -31.23
C ALA A 588 28.58 17.39 -30.62
N LEU A 589 28.97 17.58 -29.35
CA LEU A 589 28.91 18.87 -28.64
C LEU A 589 29.81 19.95 -29.25
N ASN A 590 30.95 19.56 -29.83
CA ASN A 590 31.87 20.47 -30.50
C ASN A 590 31.53 20.73 -31.99
N SER A 591 30.61 19.96 -32.58
CA SER A 591 30.18 20.17 -33.98
C SER A 591 29.34 21.45 -34.13
N ARG A 592 29.69 22.26 -35.15
CA ARG A 592 28.93 23.45 -35.60
C ARG A 592 28.06 23.17 -36.83
N SER A 593 27.71 21.91 -37.09
CA SER A 593 26.81 21.55 -38.18
C SER A 593 26.02 20.26 -37.91
N MET A 594 24.80 20.19 -38.44
CA MET A 594 23.97 18.98 -38.44
C MET A 594 24.70 17.80 -39.11
N ALA A 595 24.31 16.58 -38.75
CA ALA A 595 24.84 15.37 -39.39
C ALA A 595 24.39 15.26 -40.85
N LEU A 596 25.12 14.46 -41.63
CA LEU A 596 24.65 13.99 -42.94
C LEU A 596 23.74 12.79 -42.74
N GLU A 597 22.65 12.74 -43.50
CA GLU A 597 21.75 11.60 -43.49
C GLU A 597 22.45 10.36 -44.06
N SER A 598 22.35 9.26 -43.33
CA SER A 598 22.76 7.93 -43.76
C SER A 598 21.52 7.14 -44.11
N ARG A 599 21.63 6.20 -45.05
CA ARG A 599 20.51 5.34 -45.51
C ARG A 599 20.11 4.25 -44.48
N ARG A 600 20.47 4.45 -43.20
CA ARG A 600 20.06 3.61 -42.07
C ARG A 600 18.71 4.11 -41.56
N THR A 601 17.78 3.19 -41.33
CA THR A 601 16.53 3.48 -40.62
C THR A 601 16.82 3.95 -39.19
N ALA A 602 15.96 4.82 -38.65
CA ALA A 602 16.05 5.24 -37.26
C ALA A 602 15.89 4.02 -36.34
N PRO A 603 16.80 3.80 -35.37
CA PRO A 603 16.55 2.79 -34.33
C PRO A 603 15.30 3.21 -33.54
N HIS A 604 14.44 2.24 -33.23
CA HIS A 604 13.30 2.45 -32.35
C HIS A 604 13.61 1.74 -31.02
N PRO A 605 14.29 2.41 -30.06
CA PRO A 605 14.73 1.76 -28.83
C PRO A 605 13.54 1.43 -27.92
N THR A 606 13.62 0.30 -27.21
CA THR A 606 12.70 0.03 -26.11
C THR A 606 13.08 0.90 -24.91
N ILE A 607 12.10 1.65 -24.39
CA ILE A 607 12.31 2.65 -23.32
C ILE A 607 11.53 2.31 -22.05
N VAL A 608 11.99 2.83 -20.92
CA VAL A 608 11.22 2.86 -19.66
C VAL A 608 10.15 3.94 -19.75
N VAL A 609 8.90 3.52 -19.91
CA VAL A 609 7.74 4.43 -19.89
C VAL A 609 7.30 4.75 -18.45
N LYS A 610 7.44 3.79 -17.53
CA LYS A 610 6.97 3.91 -16.14
C LYS A 610 7.83 3.08 -15.19
N TRP A 611 8.00 3.55 -13.95
CA TRP A 611 8.83 2.86 -12.96
C TRP A 611 8.39 3.16 -11.52
N VAL A 612 8.87 2.35 -10.58
CA VAL A 612 8.80 2.65 -9.14
C VAL A 612 10.07 2.22 -8.41
N ASP A 613 10.56 3.10 -7.55
CA ASP A 613 11.76 2.91 -6.72
C ASP A 613 11.38 2.40 -5.33
N TYR A 614 11.84 1.19 -5.00
CA TYR A 614 11.89 0.62 -3.65
C TYR A 614 13.30 0.07 -3.34
N THR A 615 14.35 0.75 -3.82
CA THR A 615 15.78 0.37 -3.61
C THR A 615 16.17 0.30 -2.13
N ASN A 616 15.46 1.05 -1.28
CA ASN A 616 15.58 1.00 0.17
C ASN A 616 15.42 -0.43 0.75
N LYS A 617 14.61 -1.29 0.11
CA LYS A 617 14.27 -2.63 0.62
C LYS A 617 14.40 -3.77 -0.39
N PHE A 618 14.16 -3.50 -1.68
CA PHE A 618 13.99 -4.53 -2.71
C PHE A 618 14.75 -4.24 -4.00
N GLY A 619 14.59 -3.04 -4.58
CA GLY A 619 15.04 -2.71 -5.93
C GLY A 619 14.06 -1.81 -6.68
N LEU A 620 14.14 -1.78 -8.02
CA LEU A 620 13.22 -1.01 -8.88
C LEU A 620 12.33 -1.93 -9.71
N GLY A 621 11.06 -1.56 -9.87
CA GLY A 621 10.18 -2.09 -10.90
C GLY A 621 10.08 -1.12 -12.08
N TYR A 622 9.93 -1.65 -13.29
CA TYR A 622 9.77 -0.85 -14.52
C TYR A 622 8.80 -1.50 -15.52
N ILE A 623 8.16 -0.66 -16.34
CA ILE A 623 7.38 -1.03 -17.53
C ILE A 623 8.11 -0.47 -18.75
N LEU A 624 8.28 -1.31 -19.78
CA LEU A 624 8.88 -0.96 -21.06
C LEU A 624 7.82 -0.57 -22.10
N SER A 625 8.20 0.23 -23.11
CA SER A 625 7.31 0.64 -24.21
C SER A 625 6.71 -0.51 -25.01
N ASN A 626 7.32 -1.70 -24.98
CA ASN A 626 6.80 -2.92 -25.61
C ASN A 626 5.87 -3.77 -24.70
N GLY A 627 5.36 -3.20 -23.60
CA GLY A 627 4.46 -3.89 -22.66
C GLY A 627 5.12 -4.96 -21.77
N SER A 628 6.43 -5.16 -21.88
CA SER A 628 7.21 -5.98 -20.93
C SER A 628 7.28 -5.28 -19.58
N VAL A 629 7.18 -6.05 -18.48
CA VAL A 629 7.32 -5.53 -17.11
C VAL A 629 8.48 -6.26 -16.43
N GLY A 630 9.44 -5.51 -15.90
CA GLY A 630 10.63 -6.05 -15.25
C GLY A 630 10.89 -5.48 -13.87
N CYS A 631 11.81 -6.11 -13.14
CA CYS A 631 12.32 -5.63 -11.85
C CYS A 631 13.81 -5.91 -11.72
N ILE A 632 14.60 -4.90 -11.34
CA ILE A 632 15.99 -5.06 -10.90
C ILE A 632 15.99 -5.15 -9.38
N PHE A 633 16.56 -6.23 -8.84
CA PHE A 633 16.76 -6.45 -7.42
C PHE A 633 18.23 -6.24 -7.06
N ARG A 634 18.47 -5.50 -5.97
CA ARG A 634 19.82 -5.35 -5.39
C ARG A 634 20.33 -6.67 -4.83
N GLY A 635 21.64 -6.75 -4.58
CA GLY A 635 22.23 -7.88 -3.84
C GLY A 635 21.68 -7.99 -2.40
N THR A 636 21.52 -9.23 -1.92
CA THR A 636 20.95 -9.53 -0.58
C THR A 636 21.74 -10.63 0.13
N PRO A 637 21.89 -10.61 1.47
CA PRO A 637 22.42 -11.77 2.19
C PRO A 637 21.59 -13.02 1.90
N VAL A 638 22.25 -14.18 1.84
CA VAL A 638 21.59 -15.49 1.63
C VAL A 638 20.71 -15.82 2.83
N ASP A 639 21.17 -15.48 4.03
CA ASP A 639 20.47 -15.63 5.30
C ASP A 639 20.54 -14.31 6.07
N PRO A 640 19.40 -13.63 6.33
CA PRO A 640 19.37 -12.37 7.08
C PRO A 640 19.82 -12.48 8.56
N ALA A 641 20.03 -13.68 9.08
CA ALA A 641 20.56 -13.94 10.42
C ALA A 641 22.04 -14.35 10.43
N ASP A 642 22.66 -14.53 9.26
CA ASP A 642 24.01 -15.11 9.14
C ASP A 642 24.73 -14.62 7.87
N ASP A 643 25.44 -13.49 7.99
CA ASP A 643 26.26 -12.91 6.90
C ASP A 643 27.42 -13.84 6.46
N SER A 644 27.78 -14.89 7.22
CA SER A 644 28.83 -15.84 6.82
C SER A 644 28.41 -16.74 5.64
N LYS A 645 27.10 -16.89 5.39
CA LYS A 645 26.56 -17.61 4.21
C LYS A 645 26.65 -16.81 2.91
N GLY A 646 27.29 -15.64 2.93
CA GLY A 646 27.52 -14.80 1.76
C GLY A 646 26.26 -14.09 1.24
N ARG A 647 26.35 -13.57 0.01
CA ARG A 647 25.30 -12.76 -0.62
C ARG A 647 24.88 -13.33 -1.97
N LEU A 648 23.57 -13.30 -2.22
CA LEU A 648 23.01 -13.40 -3.57
C LEU A 648 23.37 -12.12 -4.34
N PRO A 649 23.89 -12.23 -5.58
CA PRO A 649 24.21 -11.08 -6.43
C PRO A 649 22.96 -10.29 -6.87
N PRO A 650 23.13 -9.05 -7.38
CA PRO A 650 22.08 -8.32 -8.06
C PRO A 650 21.48 -9.16 -9.21
N SER A 651 20.15 -9.14 -9.31
CA SER A 651 19.40 -9.99 -10.23
C SER A 651 18.23 -9.22 -10.84
N CYS A 652 17.91 -9.49 -12.10
CA CYS A 652 16.78 -8.89 -12.81
C CYS A 652 15.80 -9.97 -13.27
N ILE A 653 14.51 -9.66 -13.31
CA ILE A 653 13.47 -10.48 -13.93
C ILE A 653 12.74 -9.64 -14.98
N VAL A 654 12.44 -10.23 -16.13
CA VAL A 654 11.57 -9.65 -17.15
C VAL A 654 10.48 -10.63 -17.53
N VAL A 655 9.23 -10.17 -17.45
CA VAL A 655 8.06 -10.89 -17.94
C VAL A 655 7.55 -10.15 -19.17
N ARG A 656 7.61 -10.83 -20.32
CA ARG A 656 7.12 -10.36 -21.62
C ARG A 656 5.58 -10.42 -21.64
N ASP A 657 4.94 -9.60 -22.47
CA ASP A 657 3.47 -9.42 -22.57
C ASP A 657 2.74 -9.07 -21.25
N ALA A 658 3.49 -8.67 -20.21
CA ALA A 658 2.95 -8.54 -18.87
C ALA A 658 1.88 -7.44 -18.75
N GLU A 659 2.01 -6.30 -19.43
CA GLU A 659 0.98 -5.25 -19.36
C GLU A 659 -0.35 -5.72 -19.96
N ARG A 660 -0.33 -6.37 -21.13
CA ARG A 660 -1.49 -6.98 -21.79
C ARG A 660 -2.15 -8.05 -20.89
N HIS A 661 -1.34 -8.89 -20.25
CA HIS A 661 -1.81 -9.89 -19.29
C HIS A 661 -2.49 -9.24 -18.06
N LEU A 662 -1.92 -8.16 -17.52
CA LEU A 662 -2.43 -7.46 -16.35
C LEU A 662 -3.76 -6.76 -16.65
N GLN A 663 -3.88 -6.10 -17.82
CA GLN A 663 -5.10 -5.43 -18.27
C GLN A 663 -6.24 -6.44 -18.51
N ASN A 664 -5.95 -7.57 -19.16
CA ASN A 664 -6.97 -8.57 -19.48
C ASN A 664 -7.44 -9.44 -18.30
N ARG A 665 -6.97 -9.23 -17.06
CA ARG A 665 -7.43 -10.02 -15.90
C ARG A 665 -8.93 -9.85 -15.60
N GLY A 666 -9.54 -8.71 -15.96
CA GLY A 666 -10.99 -8.54 -15.87
C GLY A 666 -11.75 -9.46 -16.84
N ASN A 667 -11.29 -9.53 -18.08
CA ASN A 667 -11.94 -10.22 -19.20
C ASN A 667 -12.18 -11.73 -18.90
N PRO A 668 -13.43 -12.22 -18.86
CA PRO A 668 -13.72 -13.64 -18.66
C PRO A 668 -13.16 -14.56 -19.75
N ALA A 669 -13.04 -14.09 -20.99
CA ALA A 669 -12.54 -14.87 -22.12
C ALA A 669 -11.01 -15.00 -22.15
N TYR A 670 -10.27 -14.27 -21.30
CA TYR A 670 -8.82 -14.36 -21.25
C TYR A 670 -8.36 -15.55 -20.39
N VAL A 671 -7.88 -16.61 -21.06
CA VAL A 671 -7.48 -17.90 -20.45
C VAL A 671 -6.54 -17.74 -19.23
N ASP A 672 -5.60 -16.80 -19.29
CA ASP A 672 -4.61 -16.58 -18.23
C ASP A 672 -5.08 -15.60 -17.13
N ARG A 673 -6.33 -15.12 -17.11
CA ARG A 673 -6.82 -14.06 -16.21
C ARG A 673 -6.53 -14.28 -14.72
N HIS A 674 -6.56 -15.53 -14.27
CA HIS A 674 -6.28 -15.92 -12.87
C HIS A 674 -4.78 -16.06 -12.56
N GLN A 675 -3.94 -16.23 -13.58
CA GLN A 675 -2.52 -16.58 -13.44
C GLN A 675 -1.68 -15.38 -12.94
N ILE A 676 -0.53 -15.69 -12.34
CA ILE A 676 0.40 -14.67 -11.80
C ILE A 676 1.18 -13.97 -12.92
N VAL A 677 1.47 -14.71 -13.98
CA VAL A 677 2.21 -14.37 -15.20
C VAL A 677 1.43 -14.95 -16.39
N PRO A 678 1.59 -14.46 -17.64
CA PRO A 678 1.02 -15.14 -18.80
C PRO A 678 1.64 -16.54 -18.94
N ILE A 679 0.79 -17.58 -18.92
CA ILE A 679 1.17 -19.00 -19.00
C ILE A 679 1.08 -19.52 -20.44
N SER A 680 0.18 -18.94 -21.24
CA SER A 680 0.10 -19.07 -22.70
C SER A 680 1.11 -18.18 -23.45
N GLY A 681 1.78 -17.25 -22.75
CA GLY A 681 2.68 -16.26 -23.33
C GLY A 681 4.15 -16.69 -23.43
N PRO A 682 5.01 -15.79 -23.95
CA PRO A 682 6.45 -15.97 -24.01
C PRO A 682 7.15 -16.31 -22.67
N LYS A 683 8.32 -16.94 -22.76
CA LYS A 683 9.13 -17.41 -21.62
C LYS A 683 9.50 -16.26 -20.68
N ILE A 684 9.66 -16.59 -19.39
CA ILE A 684 10.12 -15.65 -18.36
C ILE A 684 11.64 -15.66 -18.36
N GLU A 685 12.24 -14.47 -18.30
CA GLU A 685 13.68 -14.31 -18.35
C GLU A 685 14.19 -13.80 -17.00
N PHE A 686 15.08 -14.58 -16.38
CA PHE A 686 15.85 -14.17 -15.22
C PHE A 686 17.28 -13.82 -15.64
N TYR A 687 17.89 -12.88 -14.92
CA TYR A 687 19.23 -12.39 -15.16
C TYR A 687 19.97 -12.26 -13.83
N GLU A 688 21.26 -12.60 -13.83
CA GLU A 688 22.12 -12.51 -12.64
C GLU A 688 23.45 -11.83 -12.99
N ASN A 689 23.85 -10.83 -12.20
CA ASN A 689 25.12 -10.13 -12.39
C ASN A 689 26.28 -10.92 -11.76
N GLY A 690 27.11 -11.53 -12.60
CA GLY A 690 28.27 -12.33 -12.20
C GLY A 690 29.56 -11.52 -11.94
N GLY A 691 29.47 -10.19 -11.81
CA GLY A 691 30.63 -9.30 -11.64
C GLY A 691 31.51 -9.29 -12.89
N GLU A 692 32.82 -9.53 -12.72
CA GLU A 692 33.79 -9.62 -13.82
C GLU A 692 33.44 -10.69 -14.89
N ARG A 693 32.57 -11.66 -14.58
CA ARG A 693 32.06 -12.62 -15.57
C ARG A 693 31.08 -12.00 -16.57
N GLY A 694 30.42 -10.88 -16.24
CA GLY A 694 29.28 -10.32 -16.95
C GLY A 694 27.94 -10.85 -16.45
N ILE A 695 26.86 -10.57 -17.18
CA ILE A 695 25.48 -10.91 -16.79
C ILE A 695 25.00 -12.18 -17.49
N SER A 696 24.54 -13.15 -16.72
CA SER A 696 23.99 -14.42 -17.21
C SER A 696 22.47 -14.39 -17.30
N ARG A 697 21.90 -14.83 -18.43
CA ARG A 697 20.47 -15.09 -18.65
C ARG A 697 20.13 -16.54 -18.37
N GLY A 698 19.00 -16.77 -17.68
CA GLY A 698 18.31 -18.07 -17.61
C GLY A 698 16.85 -17.91 -18.06
N LYS A 699 16.42 -18.70 -19.04
CA LYS A 699 15.04 -18.71 -19.57
C LYS A 699 14.23 -19.81 -18.87
N VAL A 700 13.16 -19.45 -18.16
CA VAL A 700 12.31 -20.40 -17.43
C VAL A 700 10.92 -20.49 -18.09
N SER A 701 10.34 -21.70 -18.11
CA SER A 701 8.98 -21.90 -18.60
C SER A 701 7.97 -21.24 -17.67
N ALA A 702 7.02 -20.47 -18.22
CA ALA A 702 5.94 -19.87 -17.45
C ALA A 702 5.08 -20.94 -16.73
N GLN A 703 4.95 -22.13 -17.32
CA GLN A 703 4.23 -23.29 -16.76
C GLN A 703 4.75 -23.70 -15.36
N ASN A 704 6.04 -23.47 -15.05
CA ASN A 704 6.61 -23.76 -13.72
C ASN A 704 5.95 -22.93 -12.60
N TYR A 705 5.27 -21.85 -12.97
CA TYR A 705 4.60 -20.89 -12.10
C TYR A 705 3.08 -20.84 -12.32
N LYS A 706 2.54 -21.79 -13.09
CA LYS A 706 1.10 -22.00 -13.24
C LYS A 706 0.48 -22.32 -11.88
N ILE A 707 -0.58 -21.61 -11.53
CA ILE A 707 -1.39 -21.92 -10.35
C ILE A 707 -2.63 -22.71 -10.77
N THR A 708 -3.00 -23.67 -9.94
CA THR A 708 -4.31 -24.34 -10.02
C THR A 708 -5.39 -23.37 -9.55
N VAL A 709 -6.52 -23.34 -10.27
CA VAL A 709 -7.74 -22.66 -9.83
C VAL A 709 -8.71 -23.74 -9.39
N LYS A 710 -9.32 -23.58 -8.22
CA LYS A 710 -10.46 -24.38 -7.75
C LYS A 710 -11.53 -23.42 -7.29
N ASP A 711 -12.77 -23.65 -7.73
CA ASP A 711 -13.96 -22.96 -7.22
C ASP A 711 -13.85 -21.42 -7.26
N GLY A 712 -13.18 -20.89 -8.30
CA GLY A 712 -12.87 -19.47 -8.48
C GLY A 712 -11.62 -18.98 -7.74
N GLU A 713 -11.21 -19.62 -6.66
CA GLU A 713 -10.01 -19.25 -5.91
C GLU A 713 -8.72 -19.58 -6.67
N SER A 714 -7.83 -18.59 -6.72
CA SER A 714 -6.54 -18.67 -7.38
C SER A 714 -5.50 -19.25 -6.42
N GLY A 715 -5.13 -20.52 -6.63
CA GLY A 715 -4.26 -21.29 -5.75
C GLY A 715 -2.89 -20.66 -5.49
N LYS A 716 -2.26 -21.06 -4.39
CA LYS A 716 -0.89 -20.64 -4.08
C LYS A 716 0.08 -21.28 -5.07
N LEU A 717 1.12 -20.52 -5.41
CA LEU A 717 2.28 -21.03 -6.14
C LEU A 717 2.85 -22.25 -5.39
N SER A 718 3.10 -23.34 -6.11
CA SER A 718 3.73 -24.55 -5.56
C SER A 718 5.15 -24.25 -5.05
N ARG A 719 5.64 -25.06 -4.11
CA ARG A 719 7.04 -25.04 -3.70
C ARG A 719 7.95 -25.40 -4.88
N GLY A 720 9.15 -24.83 -4.91
CA GLY A 720 10.21 -25.18 -5.86
C GLY A 720 10.69 -26.63 -5.71
N VAL A 721 11.33 -27.11 -6.78
CA VAL A 721 12.00 -28.41 -6.82
C VAL A 721 13.34 -28.37 -6.07
N ASP A 722 13.99 -27.20 -6.05
CA ASP A 722 15.19 -26.89 -5.27
C ASP A 722 15.15 -25.45 -4.73
N GLU A 723 16.16 -25.07 -3.93
CA GLU A 723 16.26 -23.73 -3.34
C GLU A 723 16.39 -22.60 -4.39
N CYS A 724 16.98 -22.88 -5.55
CA CYS A 724 17.13 -21.89 -6.61
C CYS A 724 15.76 -21.59 -7.24
N ASP A 725 14.92 -22.62 -7.39
CA ASP A 725 13.54 -22.47 -7.82
C ASP A 725 12.67 -21.78 -6.75
N ASP A 726 12.83 -22.07 -5.46
CA ASP A 726 12.20 -21.30 -4.37
C ASP A 726 12.64 -19.80 -4.39
N ARG A 727 13.93 -19.50 -4.59
CA ARG A 727 14.44 -18.10 -4.78
C ARG A 727 13.79 -17.42 -5.99
N LYS A 728 13.71 -18.08 -7.15
CA LYS A 728 13.03 -17.57 -8.36
C LYS A 728 11.55 -17.29 -8.10
N ARG A 729 10.87 -18.15 -7.33
CA ARG A 729 9.46 -18.00 -6.92
C ARG A 729 9.25 -16.76 -6.05
N GLU A 730 10.13 -16.48 -5.11
CA GLU A 730 10.08 -15.24 -4.32
C GLU A 730 10.22 -13.99 -5.18
N LYS A 731 11.18 -13.98 -6.13
CA LYS A 731 11.35 -12.87 -7.08
C LYS A 731 10.10 -12.65 -7.95
N ILE A 732 9.40 -13.70 -8.38
CA ILE A 732 8.10 -13.59 -9.10
C ILE A 732 6.99 -13.03 -8.20
N VAL A 733 6.87 -13.48 -6.95
CA VAL A 733 5.89 -12.94 -5.98
C VAL A 733 6.16 -11.47 -5.67
N LEU A 734 7.41 -11.05 -5.69
CA LEU A 734 7.81 -9.65 -5.53
C LEU A 734 7.56 -8.83 -6.81
N TRP A 735 7.91 -9.36 -7.98
CA TRP A 735 7.58 -8.78 -9.29
C TRP A 735 6.07 -8.56 -9.45
N LYS A 736 5.20 -9.50 -9.02
CA LYS A 736 3.73 -9.31 -9.07
C LYS A 736 3.28 -8.06 -8.31
N LYS A 737 3.93 -7.73 -7.19
CA LYS A 737 3.63 -6.51 -6.40
C LYS A 737 4.08 -5.25 -7.15
N PHE A 738 5.30 -5.25 -7.69
CA PHE A 738 5.80 -4.13 -8.50
C PHE A 738 4.92 -3.89 -9.74
N ALA A 739 4.60 -4.96 -10.48
CA ALA A 739 3.78 -4.92 -11.68
C ALA A 739 2.37 -4.39 -11.41
N ASN A 740 1.65 -5.00 -10.44
CA ASN A 740 0.33 -4.53 -10.02
C ASN A 740 0.35 -3.08 -9.51
N TYR A 741 1.42 -2.65 -8.81
CA TYR A 741 1.56 -1.27 -8.34
C TYR A 741 1.69 -0.29 -9.52
N MET A 742 2.54 -0.62 -10.51
CA MET A 742 2.77 0.26 -11.65
C MET A 742 1.57 0.33 -12.60
N THR A 743 0.78 -0.73 -12.75
CA THR A 743 -0.47 -0.66 -13.55
C THR A 743 -1.60 0.05 -12.82
N ALA A 744 -1.77 -0.15 -11.51
CA ALA A 744 -2.85 0.49 -10.75
C ALA A 744 -2.68 2.01 -10.59
N PHE A 745 -1.47 2.50 -10.34
CA PHE A 745 -1.23 3.93 -10.11
C PHE A 745 -0.94 4.69 -11.41
N GLY A 746 -1.92 4.72 -12.34
CA GLY A 746 -1.97 5.67 -13.45
C GLY A 746 -1.92 5.05 -14.85
N ARG A 747 -3.09 4.71 -15.39
CA ARG A 747 -3.52 5.33 -16.64
C ARG A 747 -4.76 6.14 -16.29
N ASP A 748 -4.69 7.46 -16.41
CA ASP A 748 -5.86 8.17 -16.90
C ASP A 748 -6.08 7.71 -18.36
N GLN A 749 -7.31 7.76 -18.85
CA GLN A 749 -7.62 7.25 -20.19
C GLN A 749 -6.96 8.13 -21.27
N GLU A 750 -6.97 7.66 -22.53
CA GLU A 750 -6.59 8.47 -23.71
C GLU A 750 -5.07 8.75 -23.88
N TYR A 751 -4.25 7.69 -23.94
CA TYR A 751 -3.13 7.68 -24.89
C TYR A 751 -3.61 7.01 -26.20
N PRO A 752 -3.62 7.68 -27.36
CA PRO A 752 -4.12 7.12 -28.62
C PRO A 752 -3.16 6.05 -29.17
N TYR A 753 -3.42 4.79 -28.84
CA TYR A 753 -2.59 3.65 -29.25
C TYR A 753 -2.87 3.18 -30.69
N GLU A 754 -3.96 3.62 -31.31
CA GLU A 754 -4.46 3.10 -32.59
C GLU A 754 -3.49 3.30 -33.77
N THR A 755 -2.52 4.21 -33.68
CA THR A 755 -1.50 4.45 -34.72
C THR A 755 -0.18 3.70 -34.48
N LEU A 756 0.00 3.02 -33.34
CA LEU A 756 1.17 2.16 -33.06
C LEU A 756 0.78 0.68 -32.82
N ALA A 757 -0.42 0.30 -33.25
CA ALA A 757 -0.80 -1.08 -33.48
C ALA A 757 -0.07 -1.66 -34.72
N ILE A 758 1.26 -1.81 -34.60
CA ILE A 758 2.02 -2.73 -35.46
C ILE A 758 1.35 -4.11 -35.32
N ALA A 759 1.16 -4.79 -36.46
CA ALA A 759 0.57 -6.13 -36.52
C ALA A 759 1.24 -7.09 -35.51
N PRO A 760 0.54 -8.14 -35.03
CA PRO A 760 1.14 -9.16 -34.18
C PRO A 760 2.44 -9.65 -34.82
N PRO A 761 3.61 -9.56 -34.14
CA PRO A 761 4.89 -9.67 -34.82
C PRO A 761 5.18 -11.13 -35.19
N GLU A 762 4.87 -11.46 -36.44
CA GLU A 762 5.30 -12.70 -37.09
C GLU A 762 6.83 -12.79 -37.01
N ASP A 763 7.32 -13.91 -36.47
CA ASP A 763 8.73 -14.24 -36.25
C ASP A 763 9.65 -13.10 -35.78
N GLN A 764 9.49 -12.67 -34.53
CA GLN A 764 10.64 -12.19 -33.75
C GLN A 764 11.67 -13.32 -33.58
N THR A 765 12.59 -13.42 -34.55
CA THR A 765 13.73 -14.35 -34.50
C THR A 765 14.50 -14.24 -33.18
N GLU A 766 15.10 -15.34 -32.71
CA GLU A 766 15.78 -15.38 -31.39
C GLU A 766 16.93 -14.36 -31.24
N ALA A 767 17.40 -13.74 -32.32
CA ALA A 767 18.48 -12.75 -32.35
C ALA A 767 18.13 -11.36 -31.78
N THR A 768 16.83 -11.03 -31.66
CA THR A 768 16.35 -9.79 -31.00
C THR A 768 16.08 -9.99 -29.51
N VAL A 769 15.71 -11.20 -29.09
CA VAL A 769 15.25 -11.49 -27.74
C VAL A 769 16.43 -11.44 -26.75
N GLY A 770 16.47 -10.40 -25.91
CA GLY A 770 17.49 -10.20 -24.87
C GLY A 770 18.10 -8.78 -24.81
N ARG A 771 17.76 -7.91 -25.76
CA ARG A 771 18.19 -6.49 -25.83
C ARG A 771 17.35 -5.58 -24.92
N ASP A 772 16.05 -5.87 -24.85
CA ASP A 772 15.08 -5.14 -24.03
C ASP A 772 15.15 -5.54 -22.54
N VAL A 773 16.29 -5.30 -21.88
CA VAL A 773 16.54 -5.63 -20.47
C VAL A 773 17.36 -4.52 -19.84
N ILE A 774 16.92 -4.00 -18.69
CA ILE A 774 17.71 -3.03 -17.94
C ILE A 774 18.71 -3.78 -17.05
N THR A 775 19.98 -3.47 -17.22
CA THR A 775 21.11 -4.08 -16.51
C THR A 775 21.66 -3.17 -15.42
N PHE A 776 21.42 -1.86 -15.54
CA PHE A 776 21.99 -0.83 -14.67
C PHE A 776 20.97 0.29 -14.38
N TYR A 777 20.99 0.81 -13.15
CA TYR A 777 20.29 2.05 -12.78
C TYR A 777 21.17 2.92 -11.88
N GLN A 778 21.23 4.22 -12.13
CA GLN A 778 21.82 5.18 -11.20
C GLN A 778 21.02 6.49 -11.15
N ARG A 779 20.92 7.09 -9.96
CA ARG A 779 20.30 8.39 -9.77
C ARG A 779 21.31 9.48 -9.43
N TRP A 780 21.38 10.48 -10.30
CA TRP A 780 22.26 11.65 -10.26
C TRP A 780 21.47 12.89 -9.85
N GLY A 781 21.26 13.06 -8.54
CA GLY A 781 20.32 14.04 -8.02
C GLY A 781 18.91 13.75 -8.55
N ASP A 782 18.18 14.77 -8.97
CA ASP A 782 16.84 14.62 -9.53
C ASP A 782 16.79 14.01 -10.96
N VAL A 783 17.94 13.62 -11.54
CA VAL A 783 18.03 12.90 -12.83
C VAL A 783 18.22 11.40 -12.64
N GLY A 784 17.38 10.58 -13.28
CA GLY A 784 17.49 9.12 -13.29
C GLY A 784 18.11 8.58 -14.58
N CYS A 785 19.11 7.71 -14.49
CA CYS A 785 19.77 7.05 -15.62
C CYS A 785 19.52 5.53 -15.61
N TRP A 786 19.13 4.99 -16.76
CA TRP A 786 18.90 3.56 -17.01
C TRP A 786 19.85 3.08 -18.11
N GLY A 787 20.53 1.95 -17.89
CA GLY A 787 21.39 1.29 -18.89
C GLY A 787 20.81 -0.06 -19.32
N PHE A 788 20.75 -0.30 -20.64
CA PHE A 788 20.17 -1.49 -21.24
C PHE A 788 21.25 -2.52 -21.66
N SER A 789 20.87 -3.79 -21.87
CA SER A 789 21.79 -4.89 -22.19
C SER A 789 22.42 -4.83 -23.58
N ASP A 790 21.80 -4.11 -24.52
CA ASP A 790 22.35 -3.77 -25.84
C ASP A 790 23.20 -2.48 -25.84
N GLY A 791 23.13 -1.70 -24.76
CA GLY A 791 24.05 -0.61 -24.44
C GLY A 791 23.52 0.82 -24.67
N HIS A 792 22.25 1.02 -25.04
CA HIS A 792 21.67 2.37 -25.01
C HIS A 792 21.40 2.82 -23.57
N PHE A 793 21.37 4.14 -23.38
CA PHE A 793 21.09 4.78 -22.11
C PHE A 793 19.85 5.66 -22.22
N GLN A 794 19.01 5.63 -21.17
CA GLN A 794 17.89 6.56 -21.00
C GLN A 794 18.11 7.43 -19.77
N PHE A 795 17.98 8.75 -19.95
CA PHE A 795 18.07 9.76 -18.90
C PHE A 795 16.72 10.46 -18.75
N ASN A 796 16.16 10.44 -17.54
CA ASN A 796 14.88 11.08 -17.19
C ASN A 796 15.18 12.30 -16.30
N PHE A 797 14.78 13.49 -16.74
CA PHE A 797 15.08 14.78 -16.10
C PHE A 797 13.89 15.30 -15.25
N PRO A 798 14.13 16.20 -14.27
CA PRO A 798 13.09 16.73 -13.38
C PRO A 798 12.09 17.68 -14.05
N ASP A 799 12.32 18.07 -15.30
CA ASP A 799 11.36 18.78 -16.16
C ASP A 799 10.47 17.82 -16.98
N HIS A 800 10.39 16.55 -16.57
CA HIS A 800 9.58 15.48 -17.16
C HIS A 800 10.00 15.07 -18.60
N THR A 801 11.06 15.69 -19.15
CA THR A 801 11.70 15.31 -20.41
C THR A 801 12.55 14.04 -20.26
N LYS A 802 12.84 13.38 -21.38
CA LYS A 802 13.67 12.16 -21.43
C LYS A 802 14.58 12.18 -22.64
N ILE A 803 15.81 11.73 -22.48
CA ILE A 803 16.80 11.59 -23.56
C ILE A 803 17.21 10.12 -23.61
N VAL A 804 17.10 9.48 -24.78
CA VAL A 804 17.64 8.15 -25.05
C VAL A 804 18.78 8.30 -26.05
N ILE A 805 19.92 7.67 -25.77
CA ILE A 805 21.13 7.75 -26.60
C ILE A 805 21.58 6.33 -26.96
N SER A 806 21.78 6.09 -28.25
CA SER A 806 22.22 4.78 -28.78
C SER A 806 23.57 4.33 -28.23
N ALA A 807 23.84 3.03 -28.26
CA ALA A 807 25.08 2.43 -27.75
C ALA A 807 26.37 2.92 -28.44
N ASP A 808 26.26 3.55 -29.61
CA ASP A 808 27.36 4.21 -30.34
C ASP A 808 27.43 5.74 -30.12
N GLY A 809 26.48 6.34 -29.39
CA GLY A 809 26.39 7.77 -29.12
C GLY A 809 25.81 8.62 -30.27
N VAL A 810 25.55 8.02 -31.43
CA VAL A 810 25.26 8.75 -32.68
C VAL A 810 23.80 9.19 -32.78
N TRP A 811 22.85 8.38 -32.32
CA TRP A 811 21.41 8.63 -32.39
C TRP A 811 20.83 9.06 -31.04
N CYS A 812 19.83 9.94 -31.08
CA CYS A 812 19.19 10.47 -29.89
C CYS A 812 17.68 10.62 -30.09
N ASP A 813 16.91 10.05 -29.17
CA ASP A 813 15.46 10.22 -29.06
C ASP A 813 15.17 11.14 -27.88
N PHE A 814 14.63 12.33 -28.17
CA PHE A 814 14.37 13.37 -27.18
C PHE A 814 12.87 13.56 -26.99
N TYR A 815 12.34 13.13 -25.84
CA TYR A 815 10.96 13.35 -25.41
C TYR A 815 10.89 14.65 -24.61
N HIS A 816 10.15 15.64 -25.09
CA HIS A 816 10.25 17.02 -24.62
C HIS A 816 8.87 17.63 -24.27
N LEU A 817 8.88 18.75 -23.55
CA LEU A 817 7.67 19.57 -23.37
C LEU A 817 7.39 20.38 -24.66
N PRO A 818 6.14 20.78 -24.91
CA PRO A 818 5.81 21.80 -25.91
C PRO A 818 6.65 23.08 -25.72
N LEU A 819 6.86 23.83 -26.82
CA LEU A 819 7.72 25.02 -26.84
C LEU A 819 7.32 26.06 -25.77
N GLU A 820 6.03 26.37 -25.72
CA GLU A 820 5.45 27.33 -24.77
C GLU A 820 5.57 26.83 -23.33
N ALA A 821 5.25 25.56 -23.06
CA ALA A 821 5.36 24.95 -21.74
C ALA A 821 6.81 24.92 -21.20
N ALA A 822 7.80 24.75 -22.07
CA ALA A 822 9.21 24.83 -21.70
C ALA A 822 9.65 26.27 -21.36
N GLN A 823 9.13 27.27 -22.09
CA GLN A 823 9.35 28.70 -21.79
C GLN A 823 8.64 29.11 -20.48
N ASP A 824 7.44 28.60 -20.23
CA ASP A 824 6.67 28.78 -19.00
C ASP A 824 7.39 28.16 -17.80
N LEU A 825 7.92 26.94 -17.93
CA LEU A 825 8.73 26.32 -16.89
C LEU A 825 9.99 27.14 -16.57
N SER A 826 10.68 27.63 -17.60
CA SER A 826 11.89 28.45 -17.47
C SER A 826 11.64 29.81 -16.78
N SER A 827 10.48 30.43 -17.03
CA SER A 827 10.14 31.78 -16.55
C SER A 827 9.32 31.80 -15.24
N LYS A 828 8.40 30.84 -15.06
CA LYS A 828 7.45 30.78 -13.92
C LYS A 828 7.79 29.71 -12.88
N GLY A 829 8.63 28.72 -13.24
CA GLY A 829 9.00 27.62 -12.34
C GLY A 829 7.87 26.60 -12.09
N THR A 830 6.89 26.53 -13.00
CA THR A 830 5.69 25.68 -12.95
C THR A 830 5.51 24.93 -14.27
N ILE A 831 5.00 23.70 -14.23
CA ILE A 831 4.59 22.95 -15.43
C ILE A 831 3.04 22.89 -15.45
N PRO A 832 2.35 23.39 -16.51
CA PRO A 832 0.92 23.19 -16.67
C PRO A 832 0.60 21.69 -16.78
N ALA A 833 -0.46 21.20 -16.12
CA ALA A 833 -0.77 19.77 -16.09
C ALA A 833 -0.90 19.16 -17.51
N GLN A 834 -1.68 19.81 -18.37
CA GLN A 834 -1.90 19.42 -19.77
C GLN A 834 -0.60 19.29 -20.60
N ALA A 835 0.44 20.07 -20.27
CA ALA A 835 1.73 20.00 -20.97
C ALA A 835 2.53 18.71 -20.66
N LEU A 836 2.06 17.87 -19.73
CA LEU A 836 2.56 16.52 -19.51
C LEU A 836 1.90 15.49 -20.44
N ASP A 837 0.75 15.81 -21.03
CA ASP A 837 0.03 14.92 -21.93
C ASP A 837 0.38 15.26 -23.39
N ASP A 838 0.48 16.55 -23.71
CA ASP A 838 0.93 17.12 -25.00
C ASP A 838 2.44 16.88 -25.32
N ARG A 839 3.13 15.95 -24.63
CA ARG A 839 4.57 15.70 -24.82
C ARG A 839 4.87 14.94 -26.12
N GLN A 840 5.69 15.56 -26.96
CA GLN A 840 6.13 15.03 -28.24
C GLN A 840 7.57 14.45 -28.15
N HIS A 841 8.06 13.89 -29.25
CA HIS A 841 9.43 13.38 -29.34
C HIS A 841 10.10 13.74 -30.68
N LEU A 842 11.42 13.93 -30.63
CA LEU A 842 12.28 14.16 -31.79
C LEU A 842 13.31 13.04 -31.87
N SER A 843 13.35 12.31 -33.00
CA SER A 843 14.27 11.19 -33.25
C SER A 843 15.24 11.54 -34.38
N TYR A 844 16.49 11.86 -34.02
CA TYR A 844 17.51 12.37 -34.96
C TYR A 844 18.93 11.99 -34.52
N PRO A 845 19.95 12.10 -35.39
CA PRO A 845 21.34 12.08 -34.95
C PRO A 845 21.60 13.16 -33.89
N LEU A 846 22.34 12.82 -32.82
CA LEU A 846 22.61 13.73 -31.70
C LEU A 846 23.23 15.06 -32.15
N GLN A 847 24.20 14.98 -33.06
CA GLN A 847 24.84 16.13 -33.71
C GLN A 847 23.83 17.06 -34.42
N THR A 848 22.72 16.52 -34.94
CA THR A 848 21.66 17.30 -35.58
C THR A 848 20.82 18.04 -34.54
N LEU A 849 20.32 17.38 -33.48
CA LEU A 849 19.55 18.03 -32.41
C LEU A 849 20.33 19.19 -31.76
N LEU A 850 21.64 19.01 -31.55
CA LEU A 850 22.56 20.03 -31.03
C LEU A 850 22.78 21.23 -31.99
N ASN A 851 22.33 21.13 -33.24
CA ASN A 851 22.54 22.11 -34.31
C ASN A 851 21.23 22.48 -35.05
N PHE A 852 20.05 22.27 -34.46
CA PHE A 852 18.74 22.54 -35.08
C PHE A 852 18.55 23.98 -35.61
N LEU A 853 19.20 24.98 -35.00
CA LEU A 853 19.18 26.38 -35.46
C LEU A 853 20.16 26.70 -36.61
N VAL A 854 21.01 25.75 -37.02
CA VAL A 854 22.05 25.98 -38.05
C VAL A 854 21.43 25.88 -39.44
N LYS A 855 21.16 27.04 -40.05
CA LYS A 855 20.67 27.16 -41.43
C LYS A 855 21.47 26.26 -42.40
N PRO A 856 20.81 25.49 -43.29
CA PRO A 856 21.51 24.61 -44.22
C PRO A 856 22.38 25.42 -45.18
N SER A 857 23.69 25.15 -45.20
CA SER A 857 24.60 25.80 -46.14
C SER A 857 24.25 25.39 -47.57
N ARG A 858 24.14 26.38 -48.47
CA ARG A 858 23.88 26.18 -49.91
C ARG A 858 25.04 25.51 -50.68
N SER A 859 26.14 25.17 -50.00
CA SER A 859 27.37 24.65 -50.59
C SER A 859 27.39 23.11 -50.68
N GLY A 860 27.03 22.55 -51.84
CA GLY A 860 27.37 21.15 -52.20
C GLY A 860 26.25 20.34 -52.85
N LYS A 861 26.25 20.27 -54.19
CA LYS A 861 25.40 19.34 -54.96
C LYS A 861 25.95 17.89 -54.87
N SER A 862 25.78 17.23 -53.74
CA SER A 862 25.98 15.76 -53.63
C SER A 862 24.62 15.06 -53.60
N THR A 863 24.38 14.15 -54.54
CA THR A 863 23.10 13.44 -54.70
C THR A 863 22.90 12.29 -53.71
N ILE A 864 23.93 11.93 -52.92
CA ILE A 864 23.97 10.69 -52.13
C ILE A 864 23.86 10.94 -50.62
N ARG A 865 24.15 12.16 -50.13
CA ARG A 865 24.08 12.52 -48.70
C ARG A 865 23.56 13.95 -48.53
N LYS A 866 22.30 14.09 -48.13
CA LYS A 866 21.70 15.38 -47.73
C LYS A 866 21.87 15.62 -46.22
N ARG A 867 21.50 16.82 -45.77
CA ARG A 867 21.21 17.12 -44.36
C ARG A 867 19.69 17.10 -44.19
N PRO A 868 19.16 16.74 -43.01
CA PRO A 868 17.72 16.80 -42.77
C PRO A 868 17.22 18.24 -42.88
N GLU A 869 16.01 18.40 -43.44
CA GLU A 869 15.29 19.67 -43.47
C GLU A 869 14.38 19.73 -42.25
N ILE A 870 14.65 20.68 -41.35
CA ILE A 870 13.97 20.80 -40.05
C ILE A 870 12.90 21.88 -40.14
N ASP A 871 11.65 21.51 -39.86
CA ASP A 871 10.50 22.43 -39.81
C ASP A 871 10.81 23.66 -38.92
N PRO A 872 10.63 24.90 -39.41
CA PRO A 872 10.80 26.12 -38.62
C PRO A 872 10.10 26.12 -37.25
N MET A 873 8.93 25.49 -37.12
CA MET A 873 8.21 25.37 -35.85
C MET A 873 8.96 24.49 -34.83
N MET A 874 9.69 23.46 -35.29
CA MET A 874 10.45 22.56 -34.41
C MET A 874 11.83 23.12 -34.01
N GLN A 875 12.38 24.08 -34.76
CA GLN A 875 13.76 24.57 -34.58
C GLN A 875 14.04 25.15 -33.17
N GLY A 876 13.04 25.76 -32.52
CA GLY A 876 13.18 26.33 -31.17
C GLY A 876 13.12 25.32 -30.02
N ILE A 877 12.55 24.13 -30.25
CA ILE A 877 12.19 23.16 -29.20
C ILE A 877 13.40 22.69 -28.36
N PRO A 878 14.56 22.29 -28.94
CA PRO A 878 15.69 21.82 -28.15
C PRO A 878 16.30 22.92 -27.25
N VAL A 879 16.24 24.18 -27.69
CA VAL A 879 16.80 25.30 -26.92
C VAL A 879 15.92 25.64 -25.73
N ALA A 880 14.59 25.72 -25.94
CA ALA A 880 13.65 25.97 -24.84
C ALA A 880 13.66 24.84 -23.79
N ASN A 881 13.82 23.58 -24.21
CA ASN A 881 13.92 22.43 -23.33
C ASN A 881 15.36 22.14 -22.82
N ASP A 882 16.25 23.13 -22.79
CA ASP A 882 17.59 23.03 -22.17
C ASP A 882 18.51 21.91 -22.74
N PHE A 883 18.24 21.42 -23.96
CA PHE A 883 18.77 20.16 -24.49
C PHE A 883 20.30 20.09 -24.50
N ARG A 884 20.99 21.15 -24.94
CA ARG A 884 22.47 21.19 -24.93
C ARG A 884 23.03 20.97 -23.53
N LYS A 885 22.50 21.65 -22.51
CA LYS A 885 22.94 21.48 -21.11
C LYS A 885 22.73 20.04 -20.64
N LYS A 886 21.64 19.38 -21.06
CA LYS A 886 21.37 17.97 -20.73
C LYS A 886 22.41 17.03 -21.33
N ILE A 887 22.79 17.23 -22.60
CA ILE A 887 23.85 16.43 -23.24
C ILE A 887 25.23 16.71 -22.63
N GLU A 888 25.50 17.95 -22.22
CA GLU A 888 26.73 18.32 -21.48
C GLU A 888 26.78 17.63 -20.10
N PHE A 889 25.67 17.58 -19.37
CA PHE A 889 25.55 16.85 -18.11
C PHE A 889 25.70 15.33 -18.29
N ILE A 890 25.15 14.77 -19.38
CA ILE A 890 25.30 13.35 -19.73
C ILE A 890 26.76 13.02 -20.07
N ARG A 891 27.46 13.87 -20.84
CA ARG A 891 28.92 13.75 -21.06
C ARG A 891 29.67 13.70 -19.74
N ASP A 892 29.34 14.57 -18.79
CA ASP A 892 30.06 14.64 -17.52
C ASP A 892 29.80 13.39 -16.64
N ILE A 893 28.57 12.85 -16.64
CA ILE A 893 28.27 11.53 -16.03
C ILE A 893 29.10 10.41 -16.67
N VAL A 894 29.17 10.36 -18.00
CA VAL A 894 29.91 9.31 -18.72
C VAL A 894 31.42 9.44 -18.49
N LYS A 895 31.95 10.68 -18.40
CA LYS A 895 33.34 10.99 -18.07
C LYS A 895 33.70 10.68 -16.60
N GLU A 896 32.73 10.75 -15.69
CA GLU A 896 32.91 10.36 -14.29
C GLU A 896 33.04 8.83 -14.17
N TRP A 897 32.15 8.04 -14.78
CA TRP A 897 32.33 6.58 -14.93
C TRP A 897 33.63 6.23 -15.68
N VAL A 898 33.91 7.01 -16.74
CA VAL A 898 35.19 7.28 -17.40
C VAL A 898 36.39 7.04 -16.49
N SER A 899 36.56 8.06 -15.64
CA SER A 899 37.72 8.33 -14.78
C SER A 899 37.78 7.39 -13.57
N ASN A 900 36.62 6.92 -13.09
CA ASN A 900 36.51 5.98 -11.96
C ASN A 900 36.48 4.50 -12.41
N GLY A 901 36.83 4.19 -13.67
CA GLY A 901 37.12 2.84 -14.15
C GLY A 901 35.93 1.88 -14.27
N GLY A 902 34.69 2.38 -14.29
CA GLY A 902 33.51 1.52 -14.42
C GLY A 902 32.17 2.25 -14.32
N ILE A 903 31.15 1.63 -14.93
CA ILE A 903 29.76 2.11 -14.85
C ILE A 903 29.27 2.15 -13.39
N GLY A 904 28.65 3.25 -13.00
CA GLY A 904 28.18 3.50 -11.63
C GLY A 904 29.24 4.05 -10.67
N ASN A 905 30.54 3.94 -10.98
CA ASN A 905 31.60 4.44 -10.11
C ASN A 905 31.69 5.98 -10.19
N SER A 906 31.69 6.67 -9.06
CA SER A 906 31.65 8.14 -8.99
C SER A 906 32.19 8.66 -7.66
N ASN A 907 32.91 9.79 -7.69
CA ASN A 907 33.30 10.54 -6.51
C ASN A 907 32.10 11.28 -5.93
N MET A 908 31.33 10.55 -5.13
CA MET A 908 30.07 11.00 -4.56
C MET A 908 30.19 11.94 -3.36
N GLU A 909 31.34 12.58 -3.12
CA GLU A 909 31.51 13.48 -1.97
C GLU A 909 30.66 14.76 -2.06
N PRO A 910 30.19 15.35 -0.92
CA PRO A 910 29.21 16.43 -0.92
C PRO A 910 29.59 17.68 -1.73
N ASN A 911 30.89 17.97 -1.80
CA ASN A 911 31.44 19.12 -2.54
C ASN A 911 31.78 18.81 -4.02
N GLY A 912 31.85 17.54 -4.41
CA GLY A 912 32.32 17.10 -5.73
C GLY A 912 31.26 16.45 -6.62
N ARG A 913 30.19 15.90 -6.04
CA ARG A 913 29.16 15.16 -6.79
C ARG A 913 28.47 16.01 -7.87
N LEU A 914 28.30 15.44 -9.06
CA LEU A 914 27.57 16.06 -10.16
C LEU A 914 26.08 16.24 -9.80
N LYS A 915 25.54 17.45 -10.03
CA LYS A 915 24.13 17.82 -9.82
C LYS A 915 23.57 18.44 -11.11
N TRP A 916 22.32 18.15 -11.47
CA TRP A 916 21.65 18.87 -12.54
C TRP A 916 21.33 20.31 -12.11
N LEU A 917 21.68 21.31 -12.93
CA LEU A 917 21.51 22.74 -12.63
C LEU A 917 20.52 23.49 -13.55
N GLY A 918 19.96 22.83 -14.58
CA GLY A 918 18.97 23.46 -15.48
C GLY A 918 17.54 23.48 -14.92
N CYS A 919 16.58 23.70 -15.81
CA CYS A 919 15.16 23.89 -15.47
C CYS A 919 14.54 22.70 -14.69
N ARG A 920 13.58 23.01 -13.81
CA ARG A 920 12.72 22.09 -13.04
C ARG A 920 11.56 22.84 -12.38
N GLU A 921 10.54 22.13 -11.88
CA GLU A 921 9.50 22.78 -11.07
C GLU A 921 10.05 23.27 -9.71
N THR A 922 9.69 24.48 -9.31
CA THR A 922 10.14 25.11 -8.07
C THR A 922 9.02 25.61 -7.17
N VAL A 923 7.85 25.97 -7.74
CA VAL A 923 6.73 26.56 -6.99
C VAL A 923 6.02 25.53 -6.12
N ASN A 924 5.44 24.48 -6.71
CA ASN A 924 4.59 23.51 -6.00
C ASN A 924 5.38 22.47 -5.16
N VAL A 925 6.71 22.47 -5.27
CA VAL A 925 7.57 21.47 -4.63
C VAL A 925 7.81 21.81 -3.15
N LYS A 926 7.65 20.82 -2.27
CA LYS A 926 7.93 20.94 -0.84
C LYS A 926 9.44 20.88 -0.59
N VAL A 927 10.00 21.91 0.03
CA VAL A 927 11.45 22.05 0.22
C VAL A 927 11.83 22.28 1.70
N PRO A 928 13.01 21.80 2.15
CA PRO A 928 13.84 20.78 1.51
C PRO A 928 13.20 19.38 1.62
N TYR A 929 13.58 18.46 0.73
CA TYR A 929 13.18 17.04 0.81
C TYR A 929 14.39 16.11 0.83
N LYS A 930 14.18 14.87 1.31
CA LYS A 930 15.23 13.84 1.34
C LYS A 930 15.42 13.29 -0.07
N HIS A 931 16.60 13.51 -0.63
CA HIS A 931 17.01 12.96 -1.91
C HIS A 931 17.81 11.68 -1.74
N VAL A 932 17.43 10.61 -2.44
CA VAL A 932 18.11 9.30 -2.38
C VAL A 932 18.92 9.13 -3.66
N TRP A 933 20.24 9.17 -3.51
CA TRP A 933 21.20 8.77 -4.52
C TRP A 933 21.37 7.25 -4.40
N VAL A 934 21.33 6.55 -5.52
CA VAL A 934 21.42 5.09 -5.55
C VAL A 934 22.02 4.61 -6.85
N THR A 935 22.83 3.57 -6.77
CA THR A 935 23.43 2.85 -7.89
C THR A 935 23.04 1.38 -7.76
N VAL A 936 22.57 0.76 -8.84
CA VAL A 936 22.22 -0.67 -8.88
C VAL A 936 22.85 -1.29 -10.12
N GLY A 937 23.66 -2.33 -9.94
CA GLY A 937 24.38 -3.01 -11.03
C GLY A 937 25.71 -2.35 -11.42
N SER A 938 26.40 -1.68 -10.50
CA SER A 938 27.75 -1.13 -10.76
C SER A 938 28.81 -2.23 -10.87
N ARG A 939 30.05 -1.88 -11.26
CA ARG A 939 31.21 -2.78 -11.16
C ARG A 939 31.59 -3.10 -9.70
N ASN A 940 31.54 -2.08 -8.83
CA ASN A 940 32.18 -2.10 -7.51
C ASN A 940 31.20 -2.23 -6.31
N ASN A 941 29.99 -2.77 -6.55
CA ASN A 941 28.81 -2.87 -5.67
C ASN A 941 27.85 -1.66 -5.66
N ASP A 942 26.59 -1.95 -5.33
CA ASP A 942 25.49 -1.00 -5.20
C ASP A 942 25.72 -0.03 -4.02
N ASP A 943 25.96 1.27 -4.29
CA ASP A 943 26.01 2.34 -3.27
C ASP A 943 24.64 3.04 -3.12
N ARG A 944 24.33 3.56 -1.93
CA ARG A 944 23.13 4.34 -1.64
C ARG A 944 23.39 5.40 -0.56
N ARG A 945 23.34 6.68 -0.94
CA ARG A 945 23.47 7.84 -0.04
C ARG A 945 22.16 8.62 0.04
N VAL A 946 21.93 9.32 1.15
CA VAL A 946 20.76 10.19 1.31
C VAL A 946 21.23 11.58 1.69
N ALA A 947 20.83 12.58 0.91
CA ALA A 947 21.09 13.98 1.19
C ALA A 947 19.78 14.74 1.42
N TRP A 948 19.84 15.91 2.04
CA TRP A 948 18.77 16.90 1.87
C TRP A 948 18.98 17.63 0.53
N PHE A 949 17.89 17.96 -0.16
CA PHE A 949 17.93 18.69 -1.43
C PHE A 949 16.89 19.82 -1.45
N ASN A 950 17.23 20.91 -2.14
CA ASN A 950 16.36 22.03 -2.37
C ASN A 950 16.36 22.39 -3.87
N PRO A 951 15.31 22.07 -4.65
CA PRO A 951 15.23 22.39 -6.07
C PRO A 951 15.21 23.91 -6.37
N ARG A 952 14.97 24.76 -5.36
CA ARG A 952 15.08 26.23 -5.46
C ARG A 952 16.52 26.74 -5.30
N LYS A 953 17.46 25.87 -4.90
CA LYS A 953 18.89 26.12 -4.70
C LYS A 953 19.71 24.85 -5.02
N PRO A 954 19.63 24.31 -6.25
CA PRO A 954 20.23 23.02 -6.61
C PRO A 954 21.76 23.02 -6.50
N GLU A 955 22.40 24.18 -6.59
CA GLU A 955 23.83 24.39 -6.38
C GLU A 955 24.27 24.14 -4.93
N ALA A 956 23.40 24.34 -3.94
CA ALA A 956 23.74 24.32 -2.52
C ALA A 956 24.43 23.01 -2.09
N ASN A 957 25.53 23.14 -1.34
CA ASN A 957 26.15 22.01 -0.66
C ASN A 957 25.45 21.81 0.68
N ILE A 958 24.69 20.73 0.77
CA ILE A 958 23.91 20.35 1.94
C ILE A 958 24.47 19.00 2.40
N PRO A 959 24.80 18.81 3.69
CA PRO A 959 25.44 17.59 4.17
C PRO A 959 24.58 16.35 3.93
N ASP A 960 25.26 15.21 3.77
CA ASP A 960 24.58 13.92 3.76
C ASP A 960 23.92 13.65 5.12
N ILE A 961 22.78 12.97 5.04
CA ILE A 961 22.09 12.40 6.18
C ILE A 961 22.80 11.09 6.52
N VAL A 962 23.39 11.00 7.71
CA VAL A 962 23.82 9.72 8.29
C VAL A 962 22.56 8.86 8.49
N VAL A 963 22.55 7.64 7.94
CA VAL A 963 21.41 6.70 7.91
C VAL A 963 21.79 5.39 8.57
#